data_AF-A0A8T3DRU4-F1
#
_entry.id   AF-A0A8T3DRU4-F1
#
_cell.length_a   1.000
_cell.length_b   1.000
_cell.length_c   1.000
_cell.angle_alpha   90.00
_cell.angle_beta   90.00
_cell.angle_gamma   90.00
#
_symmetry.space_group_name_H-M   'P 1'
#
loop_
_entity.id
_entity.type
_entity.pdbx_description
1 polymer ?
#
loop_
_entity_poly.entity_id
_entity_poly.type
_entity_poly.pdbx_seq_one_letter_code
_entity_poly.pdbx_strand_id
1 'polypeptide(L)'
;MAAEGSDMSSNGDVDSELETLAAAGDVSTENTEIPEPVAEIPEHLAETPETKPMAENADPVAEIPEAVAEASGENGRRGTAAPYTVALEEGDEDEDGELPIDFERLWRVANENPQEFSSWTELLQYCEQEGHMTASRRALGAFLTRYPLCYGYWKKFADLERRAGNTNRAQEVCVRGLKAIPLSVDLWIHYITLLQDTLNMNLPESTQRIRSAFESAVAAAGMDFHSDRLWEMYTEWEREQGDLRAVTAVYDKVLSIPTQLYGGHFERFKAFLLAHHPRDALPAEEFGRLRLEFQQSQGEGTTPAEGEEERPPGEDNPSDTGTGHQDTEEQIQKMQELLLAHKQKVYQQTEIEVGKRWNFEEAIKRPYFHVKPLDRAQLKAWQTYLDWEISEAGQQGHGEVAEGQEAVSERRNRDKRVLILFERCLIACALYEEFWTKYVRYLEQYSVEDARNVYRRACEIHLSHKHSMHLQWATFEERHGNIPEARRVLENLEQAMPGLAMVRLRRAGLERRTGRLDQAETLLREAVQQSKDTPSLHAFYSIKLSRLLLKLSKNAAKAKGVLLEAIELSPDNSKLHLNLLELEVAGDIRGSGTGVQQCVSRALAAPLSPRTKLLFSQRGLQFAEDFGATVQSVMTVYDEHQKLLKEIGSKKRTAENGDDNDPEKVSKLEDSPAMSAPSMATPPVAPPVPMTTPPPPMMGGDMSSSHSAYGYGGWYQQQQYGGYGYQNPWNYNQYYPPS
;
A
#
# COMPACT_ATOMS: atom_id res chain seq x y z
N MET A 1 17.26 51.92 7.17
CA MET A 1 18.37 52.73 7.70
C MET A 1 19.28 51.73 8.39
N ALA A 2 20.31 51.18 7.74
CA ALA A 2 21.54 51.80 7.21
C ALA A 2 22.54 52.11 8.34
N ALA A 3 23.85 51.86 8.23
CA ALA A 3 24.70 51.38 7.11
C ALA A 3 25.17 49.90 7.30
N GLU A 4 25.75 49.13 6.38
CA GLU A 4 26.62 49.34 5.18
C GLU A 4 28.12 49.65 5.45
N GLY A 5 29.01 49.09 4.60
CA GLY A 5 30.49 49.17 4.67
C GLY A 5 31.14 47.87 5.19
N SER A 6 31.75 46.93 4.45
CA SER A 6 32.36 46.83 3.09
C SER A 6 33.89 46.90 3.05
N ASP A 7 34.49 46.18 2.08
CA ASP A 7 35.86 46.29 1.53
C ASP A 7 37.06 45.79 2.40
N MET A 8 38.17 45.24 1.85
CA MET A 8 38.48 44.88 0.45
C MET A 8 39.54 43.74 0.29
N SER A 9 39.72 43.35 -0.97
CA SER A 9 40.52 42.24 -1.55
C SER A 9 42.06 42.38 -1.61
N SER A 10 42.75 41.24 -1.64
CA SER A 10 43.76 40.87 -2.69
C SER A 10 43.90 39.32 -2.68
N ASN A 11 43.95 38.56 -3.79
CA ASN A 11 44.72 38.57 -5.05
C ASN A 11 46.20 38.16 -4.91
N GLY A 12 46.59 37.09 -5.62
CA GLY A 12 47.95 36.55 -5.70
C GLY A 12 47.99 35.23 -6.49
N ASP A 13 48.28 35.31 -7.79
CA ASP A 13 48.47 34.17 -8.70
C ASP A 13 49.90 33.59 -8.63
N VAL A 14 50.14 32.45 -9.29
CA VAL A 14 51.18 32.19 -10.33
C VAL A 14 51.47 30.68 -10.49
N ASP A 15 51.71 30.24 -11.73
CA ASP A 15 51.88 28.86 -12.20
C ASP A 15 53.29 28.25 -12.06
N SER A 16 53.37 26.93 -12.34
CA SER A 16 54.51 26.21 -12.99
C SER A 16 55.76 25.91 -12.12
N GLU A 17 56.68 24.99 -12.47
CA GLU A 17 56.89 24.17 -13.68
C GLU A 17 57.74 22.89 -13.40
N LEU A 18 57.91 22.01 -14.41
CA LEU A 18 58.92 20.94 -14.60
C LEU A 18 58.88 19.69 -13.67
N GLU A 19 59.13 18.42 -14.04
CA GLU A 19 59.25 17.59 -15.29
C GLU A 19 60.47 16.62 -15.23
N THR A 20 60.46 15.53 -16.03
CA THR A 20 61.50 14.49 -16.30
C THR A 20 61.68 13.40 -15.22
N LEU A 21 62.02 12.12 -15.49
CA LEU A 21 62.08 11.18 -16.66
C LEU A 21 62.07 9.73 -16.06
N ALA A 22 61.96 8.56 -16.71
CA ALA A 22 62.03 8.00 -18.08
C ALA A 22 60.97 6.84 -18.21
N ALA A 23 60.70 6.05 -19.26
CA ALA A 23 61.41 5.49 -20.43
C ALA A 23 62.49 4.40 -20.12
N ALA A 24 62.56 3.21 -20.76
CA ALA A 24 61.72 2.56 -21.78
C ALA A 24 61.96 1.01 -21.84
N GLY A 25 61.13 0.26 -22.59
CA GLY A 25 61.35 -1.17 -22.93
C GLY A 25 60.19 -1.80 -23.74
N ASP A 26 60.49 -2.64 -24.74
CA ASP A 26 59.55 -3.22 -25.73
C ASP A 26 59.98 -4.68 -26.12
N VAL A 27 59.29 -5.32 -27.08
CA VAL A 27 59.52 -6.62 -27.77
C VAL A 27 58.53 -7.75 -27.42
N SER A 28 58.32 -8.68 -28.37
CA SER A 28 57.07 -9.44 -28.61
C SER A 28 57.27 -10.96 -28.82
N THR A 29 56.22 -11.68 -29.24
CA THR A 29 56.17 -13.10 -29.74
C THR A 29 56.40 -14.21 -28.68
N GLU A 30 55.96 -15.48 -28.83
CA GLU A 30 55.29 -16.21 -29.94
C GLU A 30 54.35 -17.36 -29.45
N ASN A 31 53.76 -18.16 -30.36
CA ASN A 31 52.83 -19.28 -30.10
C ASN A 31 53.54 -20.62 -29.75
N THR A 32 52.82 -21.59 -29.13
CA THR A 32 52.65 -22.99 -29.64
C THR A 32 51.65 -23.83 -28.82
N GLU A 33 51.35 -25.07 -29.26
CA GLU A 33 50.16 -25.87 -28.93
C GLU A 33 50.47 -27.29 -28.40
N ILE A 34 49.50 -27.93 -27.67
CA ILE A 34 49.12 -29.39 -27.76
C ILE A 34 50.18 -30.44 -27.29
N PRO A 35 49.91 -31.75 -27.01
CA PRO A 35 48.69 -32.60 -27.10
C PRO A 35 48.26 -33.39 -25.81
N GLU A 36 47.18 -34.19 -25.95
CA GLU A 36 46.77 -35.34 -25.10
C GLU A 36 47.61 -36.62 -25.37
N PRO A 37 47.31 -37.79 -24.75
CA PRO A 37 46.74 -38.89 -25.56
C PRO A 37 45.78 -39.93 -24.89
N VAL A 38 44.61 -40.13 -25.52
CA VAL A 38 43.93 -41.38 -25.98
C VAL A 38 44.31 -42.78 -25.42
N ALA A 39 43.28 -43.57 -25.03
CA ALA A 39 43.02 -45.03 -25.28
C ALA A 39 41.83 -45.54 -24.40
N GLU A 40 41.07 -46.62 -24.64
CA GLU A 40 40.38 -47.26 -25.78
C GLU A 40 39.59 -48.50 -25.22
N ILE A 41 38.25 -48.53 -25.35
CA ILE A 41 37.33 -49.61 -25.79
C ILE A 41 37.70 -51.10 -25.45
N PRO A 42 36.83 -51.97 -24.83
CA PRO A 42 35.63 -52.54 -25.51
C PRO A 42 34.40 -52.97 -24.65
N GLU A 43 33.40 -53.55 -25.32
CA GLU A 43 32.06 -54.01 -24.87
C GLU A 43 32.01 -55.42 -24.22
N HIS A 44 30.94 -55.76 -23.47
CA HIS A 44 30.02 -56.88 -23.81
C HIS A 44 28.72 -56.94 -22.97
N LEU A 45 27.72 -57.73 -23.41
CA LEU A 45 26.44 -58.01 -22.73
C LEU A 45 26.46 -59.25 -21.81
N ALA A 46 25.58 -59.26 -20.78
CA ALA A 46 24.97 -60.44 -20.13
C ALA A 46 23.71 -60.04 -19.31
N GLU A 47 22.87 -61.01 -18.90
CA GLU A 47 21.49 -60.79 -18.41
C GLU A 47 21.22 -61.25 -16.96
N THR A 48 20.36 -60.50 -16.23
CA THR A 48 19.44 -60.96 -15.15
C THR A 48 20.02 -61.59 -13.85
N PRO A 49 19.20 -61.81 -12.81
CA PRO A 49 18.08 -60.99 -12.27
C PRO A 49 18.19 -60.76 -10.75
N GLU A 50 17.62 -59.68 -10.20
CA GLU A 50 17.23 -59.72 -8.77
C GLU A 50 16.07 -58.79 -8.36
N THR A 51 15.53 -59.06 -7.17
CA THR A 51 14.21 -58.68 -6.66
C THR A 51 14.04 -57.21 -6.24
N LYS A 52 12.82 -56.67 -6.43
CA LYS A 52 12.35 -55.48 -5.68
C LYS A 52 12.30 -55.75 -4.16
N PRO A 53 12.79 -54.82 -3.33
CA PRO A 53 12.08 -54.41 -2.12
C PRO A 53 11.05 -53.31 -2.45
N MET A 54 10.02 -53.17 -1.63
CA MET A 54 9.17 -51.98 -1.63
C MET A 54 9.86 -50.88 -0.81
N ALA A 55 9.76 -49.62 -1.26
CA ALA A 55 10.11 -48.44 -0.48
C ALA A 55 8.84 -47.62 -0.23
N GLU A 56 8.72 -47.02 0.94
CA GLU A 56 7.55 -46.23 1.34
C GLU A 56 7.62 -44.82 0.74
N ASN A 57 6.47 -44.24 0.39
CA ASN A 57 6.38 -42.86 -0.03
C ASN A 57 6.61 -41.94 1.19
N ALA A 58 7.65 -41.11 1.13
CA ALA A 58 7.79 -39.93 1.96
C ALA A 58 7.50 -38.71 1.09
N ASP A 59 6.23 -38.27 1.08
CA ASP A 59 5.79 -37.16 0.25
C ASP A 59 6.39 -35.82 0.73
N PRO A 60 6.76 -34.90 -0.19
CA PRO A 60 7.39 -33.64 0.18
C PRO A 60 6.43 -32.73 0.95
N VAL A 61 6.86 -32.26 2.12
CA VAL A 61 6.05 -31.42 3.01
C VAL A 61 6.08 -29.96 2.57
N ALA A 62 4.92 -29.40 2.27
CA ALA A 62 4.74 -27.96 2.23
C ALA A 62 4.89 -27.37 3.65
N GLU A 63 6.07 -26.84 3.96
CA GLU A 63 6.33 -26.08 5.19
C GLU A 63 5.70 -24.68 5.12
N ILE A 64 5.37 -24.11 6.28
CA ILE A 64 4.97 -22.70 6.40
C ILE A 64 6.27 -21.87 6.28
N PRO A 65 6.51 -21.09 5.22
CA PRO A 65 7.82 -20.49 5.01
C PRO A 65 8.13 -19.42 6.05
N GLU A 66 9.39 -19.36 6.50
CA GLU A 66 9.85 -18.52 7.62
C GLU A 66 9.40 -17.04 7.52
N ALA A 67 9.23 -16.51 6.31
CA ALA A 67 8.69 -15.17 6.05
C ALA A 67 7.33 -14.85 6.73
N VAL A 68 6.56 -15.86 7.18
CA VAL A 68 5.32 -15.65 7.98
C VAL A 68 5.64 -15.52 9.49
N ALA A 69 6.73 -16.11 9.97
CA ALA A 69 7.20 -16.05 11.35
C ALA A 69 8.23 -14.91 11.60
N GLU A 70 9.06 -14.58 10.61
CA GLU A 70 10.04 -13.48 10.63
C GLU A 70 9.40 -12.09 10.83
N ALA A 71 8.08 -11.97 10.71
CA ALA A 71 7.32 -10.80 11.16
C ALA A 71 7.50 -10.49 12.67
N SER A 72 8.02 -11.43 13.48
CA SER A 72 8.10 -11.29 14.94
C SER A 72 9.42 -11.72 15.60
N GLY A 73 10.30 -12.47 14.92
CA GLY A 73 11.55 -13.03 15.44
C GLY A 73 12.49 -12.03 16.14
N GLU A 74 13.31 -12.51 17.07
CA GLU A 74 14.03 -11.69 18.06
C GLU A 74 15.40 -11.15 17.61
N ASN A 75 15.64 -10.97 16.31
CA ASN A 75 16.87 -10.33 15.82
C ASN A 75 16.56 -9.11 14.95
N GLY A 76 17.41 -8.09 15.04
CA GLY A 76 17.15 -6.71 14.59
C GLY A 76 17.10 -6.46 13.07
N ARG A 77 16.64 -7.42 12.26
CA ARG A 77 16.27 -7.19 10.86
C ARG A 77 14.76 -7.01 10.75
N ARG A 78 14.33 -5.96 10.06
CA ARG A 78 12.92 -5.80 9.68
C ARG A 78 12.56 -6.87 8.65
N GLY A 79 11.54 -7.66 8.94
CA GLY A 79 10.93 -8.57 7.96
C GLY A 79 10.34 -7.77 6.80
N THR A 80 11.05 -7.73 5.68
CA THR A 80 10.58 -7.07 4.46
C THR A 80 9.44 -7.90 3.86
N ALA A 81 8.25 -7.31 3.70
CA ALA A 81 7.16 -7.95 2.98
C ALA A 81 7.58 -8.24 1.53
N ALA A 82 7.87 -9.52 1.25
CA ALA A 82 8.26 -9.99 -0.07
C ALA A 82 7.16 -9.70 -1.12
N PRO A 83 7.51 -9.50 -2.41
CA PRO A 83 6.51 -9.39 -3.46
C PRO A 83 5.61 -10.64 -3.46
N TYR A 84 4.30 -10.43 -3.41
CA TYR A 84 3.29 -11.49 -3.19
C TYR A 84 3.26 -12.60 -4.27
N THR A 85 3.97 -12.41 -5.38
CA THR A 85 3.93 -13.26 -6.57
C THR A 85 5.02 -14.33 -6.56
N VAL A 86 4.88 -15.31 -5.66
CA VAL A 86 5.26 -16.67 -6.04
C VAL A 86 4.11 -17.20 -6.89
N ALA A 87 4.26 -17.11 -8.21
CA ALA A 87 3.41 -17.89 -9.10
C ALA A 87 3.58 -19.37 -8.74
N LEU A 88 2.51 -20.16 -8.86
CA LEU A 88 2.74 -21.58 -9.08
C LEU A 88 3.44 -21.68 -10.43
N GLU A 89 4.53 -22.44 -10.50
CA GLU A 89 4.98 -22.95 -11.78
C GLU A 89 3.84 -23.79 -12.35
N GLU A 90 3.56 -23.69 -13.65
CA GLU A 90 2.48 -24.45 -14.29
C GLU A 90 2.91 -25.91 -14.57
N GLY A 91 3.55 -26.54 -13.58
CA GLY A 91 3.58 -28.00 -13.42
C GLY A 91 2.32 -28.45 -12.68
N ASP A 92 1.57 -29.45 -13.14
CA ASP A 92 2.01 -30.61 -13.91
C ASP A 92 1.03 -31.00 -15.01
N GLU A 93 1.47 -31.96 -15.83
CA GLU A 93 0.80 -32.54 -16.99
C GLU A 93 -0.36 -33.48 -16.58
N ASP A 94 -1.51 -32.92 -16.17
CA ASP A 94 -2.73 -33.72 -15.91
C ASP A 94 -4.03 -33.06 -16.44
N GLU A 95 -4.82 -33.86 -17.15
CA GLU A 95 -6.05 -33.53 -17.89
C GLU A 95 -5.91 -32.49 -19.04
N ASP A 96 -5.44 -32.97 -20.20
CA ASP A 96 -5.71 -32.41 -21.55
C ASP A 96 -7.22 -32.52 -21.91
N GLY A 97 -8.09 -31.90 -21.10
CA GLY A 97 -9.51 -31.73 -21.38
C GLY A 97 -9.76 -30.53 -22.31
N GLU A 98 -10.68 -30.68 -23.27
CA GLU A 98 -11.18 -29.52 -24.02
C GLU A 98 -11.84 -28.52 -23.05
N LEU A 99 -11.29 -27.31 -22.95
CA LEU A 99 -11.81 -26.26 -22.07
C LEU A 99 -13.28 -25.95 -22.41
N PRO A 100 -14.12 -25.58 -21.42
CA PRO A 100 -15.54 -25.32 -21.64
C PRO A 100 -15.76 -24.24 -22.71
N ILE A 101 -16.80 -24.41 -23.54
CA ILE A 101 -16.97 -23.69 -24.83
C ILE A 101 -16.90 -22.15 -24.67
N ASP A 102 -17.46 -21.60 -23.59
CA ASP A 102 -17.45 -20.15 -23.33
C ASP A 102 -16.23 -19.67 -22.54
N PHE A 103 -15.35 -20.57 -22.07
CA PHE A 103 -14.19 -20.22 -21.22
C PHE A 103 -13.26 -19.27 -21.94
N GLU A 104 -12.76 -19.61 -23.13
CA GLU A 104 -11.81 -18.75 -23.87
C GLU A 104 -12.43 -17.42 -24.33
N ARG A 105 -13.77 -17.30 -24.36
CA ARG A 105 -14.46 -16.01 -24.57
C ARG A 105 -14.44 -15.16 -23.30
N LEU A 106 -14.86 -15.73 -22.17
CA LEU A 106 -14.91 -15.03 -20.87
C LEU A 106 -13.50 -14.69 -20.34
N TRP A 107 -12.57 -15.62 -20.49
CA TRP A 107 -11.13 -15.46 -20.20
C TRP A 107 -10.52 -14.30 -20.98
N ARG A 108 -10.86 -14.16 -22.27
CA ARG A 108 -10.41 -13.03 -23.08
C ARG A 108 -10.97 -11.69 -22.56
N VAL A 109 -12.28 -11.61 -22.32
CA VAL A 109 -12.91 -10.37 -21.79
C VAL A 109 -12.28 -9.94 -20.46
N ALA A 110 -12.02 -10.89 -19.55
CA ALA A 110 -11.38 -10.63 -18.27
C ALA A 110 -9.90 -10.20 -18.39
N ASN A 111 -9.16 -10.69 -19.40
CA ASN A 111 -7.77 -10.28 -19.65
C ASN A 111 -7.65 -9.00 -20.50
N GLU A 112 -8.64 -8.67 -21.32
CA GLU A 112 -8.76 -7.38 -22.02
C GLU A 112 -9.14 -6.26 -21.04
N ASN A 113 -9.92 -6.57 -20.00
CA ASN A 113 -10.29 -5.63 -18.93
C ASN A 113 -9.89 -6.14 -17.53
N PRO A 114 -8.58 -6.26 -17.18
CA PRO A 114 -8.15 -6.86 -15.91
C PRO A 114 -8.64 -6.18 -14.64
N GLN A 115 -9.09 -4.92 -14.73
CA GLN A 115 -9.64 -4.13 -13.64
C GLN A 115 -11.17 -4.26 -13.50
N GLU A 116 -11.85 -4.88 -14.47
CA GLU A 116 -13.28 -5.11 -14.41
C GLU A 116 -13.60 -6.37 -13.58
N PHE A 117 -13.90 -6.14 -12.31
CA PHE A 117 -14.26 -7.21 -11.37
C PHE A 117 -15.48 -8.02 -11.84
N SER A 118 -16.43 -7.41 -12.56
CA SER A 118 -17.60 -8.08 -13.16
C SER A 118 -17.16 -9.27 -14.02
N SER A 119 -16.31 -9.02 -15.01
CA SER A 119 -15.83 -10.02 -15.98
C SER A 119 -15.12 -11.20 -15.31
N TRP A 120 -14.32 -10.93 -14.27
CA TRP A 120 -13.71 -12.00 -13.47
C TRP A 120 -14.75 -12.79 -12.68
N THR A 121 -15.74 -12.14 -12.05
CA THR A 121 -16.78 -12.86 -11.30
C THR A 121 -17.70 -13.68 -12.20
N GLU A 122 -17.99 -13.22 -13.41
CA GLU A 122 -18.75 -13.98 -14.43
C GLU A 122 -17.96 -15.21 -14.91
N LEU A 123 -16.67 -15.05 -15.22
CA LEU A 123 -15.77 -16.16 -15.55
C LEU A 123 -15.69 -17.20 -14.42
N LEU A 124 -15.54 -16.75 -13.17
CA LEU A 124 -15.46 -17.63 -12.00
C LEU A 124 -16.78 -18.34 -11.73
N GLN A 125 -17.92 -17.65 -11.88
CA GLN A 125 -19.25 -18.24 -11.76
C GLN A 125 -19.49 -19.30 -12.84
N TYR A 126 -19.05 -19.04 -14.08
CA TYR A 126 -19.12 -20.02 -15.17
C TYR A 126 -18.28 -21.27 -14.87
N CYS A 127 -17.03 -21.10 -14.42
CA CYS A 127 -16.17 -22.23 -14.02
C CYS A 127 -16.79 -23.04 -12.85
N GLU A 128 -17.42 -22.38 -11.88
CA GLU A 128 -18.12 -23.01 -10.76
C GLU A 128 -19.42 -23.73 -11.19
N GLN A 129 -20.03 -23.35 -12.31
CA GLN A 129 -21.21 -24.00 -12.90
C GLN A 129 -20.84 -25.22 -13.76
N GLU A 130 -19.81 -25.11 -14.60
CA GLU A 130 -19.30 -26.22 -15.42
C GLU A 130 -18.58 -27.29 -14.57
N GLY A 131 -18.09 -26.92 -13.39
CA GLY A 131 -17.37 -27.81 -12.47
C GLY A 131 -15.96 -28.21 -12.94
N HIS A 132 -15.50 -27.71 -14.09
CA HIS A 132 -14.24 -28.09 -14.71
C HIS A 132 -13.04 -27.62 -13.87
N MET A 133 -12.19 -28.57 -13.44
CA MET A 133 -11.09 -28.32 -12.51
C MET A 133 -10.02 -27.38 -13.09
N THR A 134 -9.44 -27.72 -14.25
CA THR A 134 -8.36 -26.95 -14.89
C THR A 134 -8.78 -25.51 -15.22
N ALA A 135 -9.99 -25.33 -15.78
CA ALA A 135 -10.58 -24.01 -16.00
C ALA A 135 -10.73 -23.20 -14.70
N SER A 136 -11.26 -23.83 -13.64
CA SER A 136 -11.42 -23.20 -12.33
C SER A 136 -10.09 -22.79 -11.68
N ARG A 137 -9.07 -23.67 -11.74
CA ARG A 137 -7.71 -23.40 -11.27
C ARG A 137 -7.11 -22.19 -11.98
N ARG A 138 -7.17 -22.17 -13.33
CA ARG A 138 -6.65 -21.10 -14.19
C ARG A 138 -7.34 -19.76 -13.91
N ALA A 139 -8.67 -19.76 -13.80
CA ALA A 139 -9.46 -18.57 -13.46
C ALA A 139 -9.17 -18.04 -12.05
N LEU A 140 -9.14 -18.90 -11.02
CA LEU A 140 -8.87 -18.51 -9.63
C LEU A 140 -7.44 -18.00 -9.46
N GLY A 141 -6.45 -18.65 -10.06
CA GLY A 141 -5.04 -18.23 -10.01
C GLY A 141 -4.83 -16.82 -10.60
N ALA A 142 -5.37 -16.57 -11.80
CA ALA A 142 -5.29 -15.26 -12.44
C ALA A 142 -6.06 -14.18 -11.67
N PHE A 143 -7.29 -14.48 -11.23
CA PHE A 143 -8.10 -13.55 -10.44
C PHE A 143 -7.41 -13.15 -9.13
N LEU A 144 -6.89 -14.12 -8.35
CA LEU A 144 -6.23 -13.86 -7.08
C LEU A 144 -4.88 -13.15 -7.23
N THR A 145 -4.26 -13.22 -8.41
CA THR A 145 -3.07 -12.41 -8.74
C THR A 145 -3.44 -10.93 -8.94
N ARG A 146 -4.69 -10.61 -9.30
CA ARG A 146 -5.20 -9.22 -9.45
C ARG A 146 -5.92 -8.70 -8.21
N TYR A 147 -6.68 -9.56 -7.53
CA TYR A 147 -7.45 -9.22 -6.32
C TYR A 147 -7.04 -10.09 -5.12
N PRO A 148 -5.76 -10.07 -4.70
CA PRO A 148 -5.25 -10.95 -3.65
C PRO A 148 -5.89 -10.73 -2.28
N LEU A 149 -6.60 -9.61 -2.06
CA LEU A 149 -7.28 -9.26 -0.81
C LEU A 149 -8.68 -9.89 -0.65
N CYS A 150 -9.18 -10.61 -1.67
CA CYS A 150 -10.48 -11.26 -1.61
C CYS A 150 -10.42 -12.66 -0.94
N TYR A 151 -10.20 -12.72 0.38
CA TYR A 151 -10.02 -13.98 1.14
C TYR A 151 -11.08 -15.07 0.89
N GLY A 152 -12.34 -14.69 0.64
CA GLY A 152 -13.39 -15.64 0.28
C GLY A 152 -13.10 -16.48 -0.98
N TYR A 153 -12.34 -15.96 -1.95
CA TYR A 153 -11.93 -16.73 -3.13
C TYR A 153 -10.67 -17.58 -2.87
N TRP A 154 -9.76 -17.17 -1.97
CA TRP A 154 -8.70 -18.05 -1.47
C TRP A 154 -9.31 -19.28 -0.78
N LYS A 155 -10.33 -19.08 0.07
CA LYS A 155 -11.12 -20.18 0.66
C LYS A 155 -11.79 -21.05 -0.42
N LYS A 156 -12.51 -20.45 -1.40
CA LYS A 156 -13.14 -21.23 -2.49
C LYS A 156 -12.13 -22.10 -3.25
N PHE A 157 -10.91 -21.61 -3.47
CA PHE A 157 -9.86 -22.35 -4.16
C PHE A 157 -9.30 -23.50 -3.30
N ALA A 158 -9.09 -23.30 -2.00
CA ALA A 158 -8.69 -24.39 -1.10
C ALA A 158 -9.80 -25.45 -0.95
N ASP A 159 -11.06 -25.04 -0.81
CA ASP A 159 -12.23 -25.93 -0.81
C ASP A 159 -12.48 -26.61 -2.18
N LEU A 160 -11.96 -26.07 -3.29
CA LEU A 160 -11.97 -26.72 -4.60
C LEU A 160 -10.92 -27.85 -4.66
N GLU A 161 -9.66 -27.54 -4.36
CA GLU A 161 -8.57 -28.53 -4.37
C GLU A 161 -8.82 -29.65 -3.35
N ARG A 162 -9.35 -29.33 -2.15
CA ARG A 162 -9.76 -30.33 -1.16
C ARG A 162 -10.85 -31.27 -1.68
N ARG A 163 -11.86 -30.76 -2.37
CA ARG A 163 -12.93 -31.60 -2.97
C ARG A 163 -12.42 -32.49 -4.11
N ALA A 164 -11.31 -32.13 -4.73
CA ALA A 164 -10.61 -32.96 -5.72
C ALA A 164 -9.64 -33.99 -5.08
N GLY A 165 -9.56 -34.06 -3.74
CA GLY A 165 -8.60 -34.91 -3.02
C GLY A 165 -7.18 -34.33 -2.92
N ASN A 166 -6.91 -33.16 -3.51
CA ASN A 166 -5.59 -32.55 -3.60
C ASN A 166 -5.24 -31.76 -2.33
N THR A 167 -5.16 -32.45 -1.19
CA THR A 167 -4.90 -31.88 0.15
C THR A 167 -3.68 -30.96 0.19
N ASN A 168 -2.56 -31.35 -0.44
CA ASN A 168 -1.34 -30.56 -0.43
C ASN A 168 -1.54 -29.21 -1.16
N ARG A 169 -2.11 -29.24 -2.37
CA ARG A 169 -2.49 -28.04 -3.14
C ARG A 169 -3.49 -27.16 -2.37
N ALA A 170 -4.43 -27.75 -1.63
CA ALA A 170 -5.34 -26.99 -0.77
C ALA A 170 -4.60 -26.25 0.36
N GLN A 171 -3.61 -26.88 1.01
CA GLN A 171 -2.77 -26.23 2.01
C GLN A 171 -1.90 -25.12 1.39
N GLU A 172 -1.30 -25.35 0.22
CA GLU A 172 -0.53 -24.34 -0.53
C GLU A 172 -1.36 -23.12 -0.94
N VAL A 173 -2.61 -23.33 -1.38
CA VAL A 173 -3.56 -22.26 -1.67
C VAL A 173 -3.82 -21.41 -0.42
N CYS A 174 -4.07 -22.05 0.73
CA CYS A 174 -4.21 -21.33 2.00
C CYS A 174 -2.93 -20.57 2.37
N VAL A 175 -1.74 -21.18 2.29
CA VAL A 175 -0.45 -20.53 2.61
C VAL A 175 -0.17 -19.34 1.67
N ARG A 176 -0.47 -19.43 0.37
CA ARG A 176 -0.37 -18.28 -0.55
C ARG A 176 -1.39 -17.18 -0.21
N GLY A 177 -2.61 -17.54 0.17
CA GLY A 177 -3.61 -16.58 0.64
C GLY A 177 -3.25 -15.90 1.96
N LEU A 178 -2.57 -16.60 2.87
CA LEU A 178 -2.07 -16.04 4.13
C LEU A 178 -0.83 -15.16 3.93
N LYS A 179 0.04 -15.48 2.97
CA LYS A 179 1.08 -14.54 2.50
C LYS A 179 0.45 -13.28 1.91
N ALA A 180 -0.66 -13.40 1.18
CA ALA A 180 -1.39 -12.27 0.60
C ALA A 180 -2.14 -11.41 1.64
N ILE A 181 -2.76 -12.03 2.64
CA ILE A 181 -3.61 -11.38 3.65
C ILE A 181 -3.31 -11.94 5.06
N PRO A 182 -2.14 -11.63 5.65
CA PRO A 182 -1.73 -12.20 6.94
C PRO A 182 -2.65 -11.81 8.11
N LEU A 183 -3.45 -10.76 7.96
CA LEU A 183 -4.46 -10.30 8.93
C LEU A 183 -5.85 -10.96 8.77
N SER A 184 -6.05 -11.86 7.79
CA SER A 184 -7.35 -12.49 7.58
C SER A 184 -7.60 -13.60 8.61
N VAL A 185 -8.23 -13.22 9.73
CA VAL A 185 -8.65 -14.13 10.81
C VAL A 185 -9.47 -15.32 10.27
N ASP A 186 -10.42 -15.07 9.36
CA ASP A 186 -11.23 -16.12 8.71
C ASP A 186 -10.38 -17.10 7.89
N LEU A 187 -9.32 -16.64 7.22
CA LEU A 187 -8.46 -17.48 6.40
C LEU A 187 -7.48 -18.30 7.25
N TRP A 188 -6.98 -17.73 8.35
CA TRP A 188 -6.22 -18.48 9.36
C TRP A 188 -7.06 -19.59 9.99
N ILE A 189 -8.30 -19.28 10.38
CA ILE A 189 -9.25 -20.27 10.90
C ILE A 189 -9.48 -21.37 9.86
N HIS A 190 -9.74 -21.01 8.60
CA HIS A 190 -9.93 -22.00 7.53
C HIS A 190 -8.70 -22.89 7.30
N TYR A 191 -7.48 -22.33 7.36
CA TYR A 191 -6.24 -23.11 7.25
C TYR A 191 -6.05 -24.06 8.43
N ILE A 192 -6.31 -23.61 9.66
CA ILE A 192 -6.17 -24.46 10.86
C ILE A 192 -7.22 -25.58 10.85
N THR A 193 -8.47 -25.30 10.47
CA THR A 193 -9.50 -26.35 10.25
C THR A 193 -9.08 -27.32 9.15
N LEU A 194 -8.49 -26.83 8.04
CA LEU A 194 -7.96 -27.71 6.99
C LEU A 194 -6.85 -28.64 7.51
N LEU A 195 -5.97 -28.18 8.40
CA LEU A 195 -4.95 -29.02 9.04
C LEU A 195 -5.59 -30.05 9.99
N GLN A 196 -6.57 -29.64 10.81
CA GLN A 196 -7.33 -30.55 11.70
C GLN A 196 -8.11 -31.63 10.91
N ASP A 197 -8.72 -31.25 9.78
CA ASP A 197 -9.49 -32.14 8.90
C ASP A 197 -8.61 -33.15 8.13
N THR A 198 -7.30 -32.90 7.95
CA THR A 198 -6.47 -33.65 6.98
C THR A 198 -5.18 -34.25 7.52
N LEU A 199 -4.67 -33.81 8.67
CA LEU A 199 -3.49 -34.41 9.30
C LEU A 199 -3.88 -35.63 10.16
N ASN A 200 -2.96 -36.60 10.29
CA ASN A 200 -3.16 -37.75 11.15
C ASN A 200 -2.91 -37.38 12.62
N MET A 201 -3.98 -37.19 13.41
CA MET A 201 -3.92 -36.81 14.83
C MET A 201 -3.23 -37.84 15.75
N ASN A 202 -2.90 -39.04 15.24
CA ASN A 202 -2.11 -40.03 15.99
C ASN A 202 -0.58 -39.74 15.95
N LEU A 203 -0.14 -38.76 15.16
CA LEU A 203 1.26 -38.36 15.00
C LEU A 203 1.56 -37.07 15.79
N PRO A 204 2.52 -37.05 16.73
CA PRO A 204 2.89 -35.85 17.49
C PRO A 204 3.24 -34.63 16.62
N GLU A 205 3.80 -34.89 15.44
CA GLU A 205 4.17 -33.89 14.44
C GLU A 205 2.94 -33.12 13.93
N SER A 206 1.77 -33.77 13.86
CA SER A 206 0.49 -33.13 13.48
C SER A 206 0.04 -32.13 14.54
N THR A 207 0.11 -32.51 15.83
CA THR A 207 -0.18 -31.62 16.96
C THR A 207 0.78 -30.44 16.99
N GLN A 208 2.09 -30.68 16.78
CA GLN A 208 3.08 -29.60 16.70
C GLN A 208 2.82 -28.65 15.51
N ARG A 209 2.45 -29.18 14.34
CA ARG A 209 2.12 -28.39 13.14
C ARG A 209 0.89 -27.51 13.35
N ILE A 210 -0.15 -28.02 14.02
CA ILE A 210 -1.35 -27.24 14.36
C ILE A 210 -1.03 -26.15 15.38
N ARG A 211 -0.27 -26.44 16.44
CA ARG A 211 0.19 -25.43 17.41
C ARG A 211 1.01 -24.32 16.75
N SER A 212 1.91 -24.69 15.83
CA SER A 212 2.72 -23.74 15.06
C SER A 212 1.87 -22.87 14.13
N ALA A 213 0.79 -23.41 13.55
CA ALA A 213 -0.18 -22.65 12.77
C ALA A 213 -0.99 -21.67 13.65
N PHE A 214 -1.40 -22.07 14.85
CA PHE A 214 -2.04 -21.17 15.83
C PHE A 214 -1.11 -20.04 16.28
N GLU A 215 0.13 -20.32 16.67
CA GLU A 215 1.12 -19.28 17.05
C GLU A 215 1.39 -18.30 15.89
N SER A 216 1.51 -18.82 14.66
CA SER A 216 1.65 -17.97 13.46
C SER A 216 0.42 -17.09 13.25
N ALA A 217 -0.79 -17.64 13.43
CA ALA A 217 -2.04 -16.91 13.29
C ALA A 217 -2.19 -15.78 14.33
N VAL A 218 -1.85 -16.03 15.61
CA VAL A 218 -1.95 -14.99 16.64
C VAL A 218 -0.82 -13.96 16.53
N ALA A 219 0.37 -14.35 16.06
CA ALA A 219 1.45 -13.41 15.76
C ALA A 219 1.11 -12.46 14.60
N ALA A 220 0.40 -12.95 13.57
CA ALA A 220 0.03 -12.18 12.38
C ALA A 220 -1.29 -11.39 12.54
N ALA A 221 -2.32 -11.99 13.15
CA ALA A 221 -3.69 -11.46 13.19
C ALA A 221 -4.29 -11.34 14.61
N GLY A 222 -3.64 -11.86 15.65
CA GLY A 222 -4.17 -11.88 17.02
C GLY A 222 -4.32 -10.51 17.69
N MET A 223 -3.79 -9.44 17.09
CA MET A 223 -3.99 -8.04 17.51
C MET A 223 -5.09 -7.30 16.73
N ASP A 224 -5.82 -7.96 15.82
CA ASP A 224 -7.06 -7.38 15.29
C ASP A 224 -8.12 -7.32 16.41
N PHE A 225 -8.85 -6.21 16.47
CA PHE A 225 -9.93 -6.02 17.43
C PHE A 225 -11.04 -7.09 17.32
N HIS A 226 -11.21 -7.71 16.15
CA HIS A 226 -12.19 -8.78 15.91
C HIS A 226 -11.55 -10.19 15.85
N SER A 227 -10.36 -10.36 16.43
CA SER A 227 -9.64 -11.65 16.44
C SER A 227 -10.19 -12.69 17.43
N ASP A 228 -11.23 -12.37 18.20
CA ASP A 228 -11.77 -13.16 19.32
C ASP A 228 -11.97 -14.65 19.00
N ARG A 229 -12.52 -14.95 17.81
CA ARG A 229 -12.80 -16.33 17.38
C ARG A 229 -11.53 -17.19 17.21
N LEU A 230 -10.39 -16.58 16.86
CA LEU A 230 -9.10 -17.27 16.74
C LEU A 230 -8.57 -17.65 18.13
N TRP A 231 -8.68 -16.73 19.09
CA TRP A 231 -8.29 -16.97 20.49
C TRP A 231 -9.18 -18.00 21.18
N GLU A 232 -10.49 -17.95 20.96
CA GLU A 232 -11.45 -18.97 21.40
C GLU A 232 -11.10 -20.35 20.84
N MET A 233 -10.85 -20.45 19.53
CA MET A 233 -10.49 -21.71 18.89
C MET A 233 -9.14 -22.27 19.37
N TYR A 234 -8.18 -21.41 19.71
CA TYR A 234 -6.87 -21.83 20.23
C TYR A 234 -6.97 -22.32 21.68
N THR A 235 -7.67 -21.58 22.55
CA THR A 235 -7.90 -21.99 23.95
C THR A 235 -8.72 -23.26 24.07
N GLU A 236 -9.68 -23.50 23.16
CA GLU A 236 -10.40 -24.77 23.07
C GLU A 236 -9.47 -25.91 22.63
N TRP A 237 -8.68 -25.72 21.57
CA TRP A 237 -7.82 -26.78 21.05
C TRP A 237 -6.74 -27.23 22.05
N GLU A 238 -6.10 -26.31 22.78
CA GLU A 238 -5.15 -26.66 23.83
C GLU A 238 -5.82 -27.37 25.03
N ARG A 239 -7.08 -27.04 25.31
CA ARG A 239 -7.89 -27.76 26.30
C ARG A 239 -8.21 -29.19 25.84
N GLU A 240 -8.48 -29.40 24.55
CA GLU A 240 -8.63 -30.73 23.96
C GLU A 240 -7.31 -31.53 23.96
N GLN A 241 -6.14 -30.88 23.84
CA GLN A 241 -4.84 -31.52 24.03
C GLN A 241 -4.54 -31.85 25.52
N GLY A 242 -5.29 -31.26 26.46
CA GLY A 242 -5.11 -31.43 27.90
C GLY A 242 -3.96 -30.60 28.51
N ASP A 243 -3.32 -29.71 27.76
CA ASP A 243 -2.24 -28.87 28.27
C ASP A 243 -2.80 -27.59 28.92
N LEU A 244 -3.14 -27.72 30.21
CA LEU A 244 -3.65 -26.61 31.02
C LEU A 244 -2.66 -25.43 31.12
N ARG A 245 -1.35 -25.65 30.88
CA ARG A 245 -0.34 -24.58 30.90
C ARG A 245 -0.31 -23.82 29.59
N ALA A 246 -0.44 -24.51 28.46
CA ALA A 246 -0.65 -23.88 27.17
C ALA A 246 -1.94 -23.04 27.18
N VAL A 247 -3.04 -23.56 27.73
CA VAL A 247 -4.29 -22.80 27.91
C VAL A 247 -4.06 -21.49 28.69
N THR A 248 -3.38 -21.54 29.84
CA THR A 248 -3.03 -20.32 30.61
C THR A 248 -2.16 -19.36 29.78
N ALA A 249 -1.14 -19.85 29.09
CA ALA A 249 -0.25 -19.03 28.26
C ALA A 249 -0.97 -18.36 27.07
N VAL A 250 -2.01 -18.99 26.51
CA VAL A 250 -2.87 -18.37 25.49
C VAL A 250 -3.79 -17.30 26.10
N TYR A 251 -4.35 -17.55 27.30
CA TYR A 251 -5.12 -16.53 28.02
C TYR A 251 -4.28 -15.30 28.39
N ASP A 252 -3.04 -15.50 28.85
CA ASP A 252 -2.13 -14.41 29.20
C ASP A 252 -1.77 -13.52 28.00
N LYS A 253 -1.73 -14.09 26.79
CA LYS A 253 -1.62 -13.31 25.55
C LYS A 253 -2.90 -12.49 25.33
N VAL A 254 -4.07 -13.11 25.20
CA VAL A 254 -5.30 -12.41 24.79
C VAL A 254 -5.79 -11.38 25.83
N LEU A 255 -5.61 -11.62 27.13
CA LEU A 255 -6.01 -10.68 28.18
C LEU A 255 -5.21 -9.37 28.17
N SER A 256 -4.06 -9.33 27.48
CA SER A 256 -3.26 -8.12 27.25
C SER A 256 -3.63 -7.37 25.94
N ILE A 257 -4.56 -7.90 25.15
CA ILE A 257 -4.90 -7.40 23.82
C ILE A 257 -6.32 -6.82 23.81
N PRO A 258 -6.50 -5.55 23.38
CA PRO A 258 -7.82 -4.98 23.12
C PRO A 258 -8.54 -5.69 21.98
N THR A 259 -9.52 -6.55 22.31
CA THR A 259 -10.46 -7.19 21.38
C THR A 259 -11.90 -6.83 21.71
N GLN A 260 -12.85 -7.15 20.83
CA GLN A 260 -14.27 -6.86 21.00
C GLN A 260 -14.89 -7.61 22.18
N LEU A 261 -14.47 -8.86 22.43
CA LEU A 261 -15.01 -9.74 23.48
C LEU A 261 -14.04 -9.94 24.66
N TYR A 262 -13.15 -8.98 24.93
CA TYR A 262 -12.18 -9.00 26.04
C TYR A 262 -12.78 -9.44 27.40
N GLY A 263 -13.97 -8.95 27.77
CA GLY A 263 -14.71 -9.39 28.97
C GLY A 263 -15.17 -10.84 28.95
N GLY A 264 -15.52 -11.36 27.77
CA GLY A 264 -15.84 -12.78 27.57
C GLY A 264 -14.62 -13.68 27.77
N HIS A 265 -13.44 -13.25 27.29
CA HIS A 265 -12.18 -13.97 27.53
C HIS A 265 -11.81 -13.99 29.01
N PHE A 266 -12.01 -12.87 29.73
CA PHE A 266 -11.73 -12.80 31.17
C PHE A 266 -12.66 -13.67 32.02
N GLU A 267 -13.97 -13.68 31.77
CA GLU A 267 -14.89 -14.56 32.51
C GLU A 267 -14.66 -16.05 32.19
N ARG A 268 -14.26 -16.40 30.95
CA ARG A 268 -13.82 -17.77 30.62
C ARG A 268 -12.53 -18.17 31.33
N PHE A 269 -11.53 -17.28 31.35
CA PHE A 269 -10.27 -17.50 32.08
C PHE A 269 -10.49 -17.69 33.58
N LYS A 270 -11.34 -16.85 34.18
CA LYS A 270 -11.76 -16.93 35.59
C LYS A 270 -12.48 -18.26 35.89
N ALA A 271 -13.40 -18.70 35.03
CA ALA A 271 -14.03 -20.01 35.15
C ALA A 271 -13.02 -21.17 35.01
N PHE A 272 -12.05 -21.04 34.10
CA PHE A 272 -10.96 -21.99 33.93
C PHE A 272 -10.05 -22.07 35.17
N LEU A 273 -9.63 -20.95 35.75
CA LEU A 273 -8.80 -20.92 36.96
C LEU A 273 -9.50 -21.57 38.16
N LEU A 274 -10.79 -21.30 38.36
CA LEU A 274 -11.57 -21.85 39.47
C LEU A 274 -11.83 -23.35 39.32
N ALA A 275 -11.82 -23.88 38.08
CA ALA A 275 -12.03 -25.30 37.80
C ALA A 275 -10.77 -26.18 37.94
N HIS A 276 -9.57 -25.60 38.04
CA HIS A 276 -8.30 -26.34 38.02
C HIS A 276 -7.37 -25.93 39.17
N HIS A 277 -6.51 -26.87 39.60
CA HIS A 277 -5.50 -26.60 40.63
C HIS A 277 -4.36 -25.74 40.06
N PRO A 278 -3.93 -24.62 40.70
CA PRO A 278 -2.94 -23.71 40.14
C PRO A 278 -1.60 -24.35 39.73
N ARG A 279 -1.14 -25.36 40.47
CA ARG A 279 0.04 -26.19 40.14
C ARG A 279 0.05 -26.77 38.72
N ASP A 280 -1.13 -27.13 38.22
CA ASP A 280 -1.29 -27.84 36.97
C ASP A 280 -1.58 -26.87 35.82
N ALA A 281 -2.26 -25.76 36.11
CA ALA A 281 -2.49 -24.66 35.16
C ALA A 281 -1.28 -23.71 34.97
N LEU A 282 -0.36 -23.62 35.93
CA LEU A 282 0.80 -22.70 35.89
C LEU A 282 2.13 -23.42 35.63
N PRO A 283 3.13 -22.72 35.05
CA PRO A 283 4.54 -23.11 35.13
C PRO A 283 5.03 -23.26 36.59
N ALA A 284 6.00 -24.15 36.81
CA ALA A 284 6.51 -24.44 38.15
C ALA A 284 7.13 -23.22 38.86
N GLU A 285 7.76 -22.31 38.11
CA GLU A 285 8.30 -21.06 38.66
C GLU A 285 7.21 -20.10 39.12
N GLU A 286 6.17 -19.89 38.31
CA GLU A 286 5.06 -18.99 38.64
C GLU A 286 4.24 -19.51 39.82
N PHE A 287 3.97 -20.82 39.84
CA PHE A 287 3.33 -21.46 40.99
C PHE A 287 4.20 -21.35 42.26
N GLY A 288 5.53 -21.45 42.12
CA GLY A 288 6.48 -21.21 43.22
C GLY A 288 6.40 -19.77 43.76
N ARG A 289 6.37 -18.76 42.88
CA ARG A 289 6.22 -17.35 43.24
C ARG A 289 4.86 -17.09 43.91
N LEU A 290 3.77 -17.61 43.34
CA LEU A 290 2.41 -17.49 43.89
C LEU A 290 2.30 -18.09 45.29
N ARG A 291 2.89 -19.27 45.54
CA ARG A 291 2.91 -19.88 46.88
C ARG A 291 3.75 -19.08 47.87
N LEU A 292 4.86 -18.47 47.45
CA LEU A 292 5.66 -17.59 48.30
C LEU A 292 4.92 -16.29 48.67
N GLU A 293 4.25 -15.65 47.73
CA GLU A 293 3.41 -14.45 47.97
C GLU A 293 2.21 -14.77 48.88
N PHE A 294 1.61 -15.95 48.71
CA PHE A 294 0.60 -16.49 49.62
C PHE A 294 1.15 -16.74 51.04
N GLN A 295 2.36 -17.26 51.18
CA GLN A 295 3.00 -17.43 52.50
C GLN A 295 3.36 -16.09 53.16
N GLN A 296 3.81 -15.10 52.39
CA GLN A 296 4.13 -13.77 52.89
C GLN A 296 2.88 -13.02 53.37
N SER A 297 1.78 -13.08 52.60
CA SER A 297 0.49 -12.48 52.98
C SER A 297 -0.21 -13.16 54.17
N GLN A 298 0.19 -14.39 54.53
CA GLN A 298 -0.18 -15.03 55.81
C GLN A 298 0.75 -14.60 56.97
N GLY A 299 2.01 -14.25 56.67
CA GLY A 299 3.05 -13.97 57.65
C GLY A 299 2.86 -12.68 58.46
N GLU A 300 2.25 -11.64 57.88
CA GLU A 300 2.01 -10.35 58.57
C GLU A 300 0.98 -10.44 59.73
N GLY A 301 0.33 -11.59 59.91
CA GLY A 301 -0.71 -11.81 60.93
C GLY A 301 -0.22 -12.35 62.28
N THR A 302 1.06 -12.70 62.46
CA THR A 302 1.55 -13.34 63.71
C THR A 302 2.61 -12.53 64.44
N THR A 303 2.25 -12.03 65.62
CA THR A 303 3.19 -11.56 66.65
C THR A 303 4.13 -12.70 67.07
N PRO A 304 5.45 -12.49 67.22
CA PRO A 304 6.35 -13.50 67.76
C PRO A 304 6.04 -13.74 69.24
N ALA A 305 5.37 -14.85 69.53
CA ALA A 305 5.21 -15.34 70.89
C ALA A 305 6.49 -16.07 71.32
N GLU A 306 7.37 -15.38 72.03
CA GLU A 306 8.52 -16.01 72.70
C GLU A 306 8.03 -17.08 73.67
N GLY A 307 8.57 -18.30 73.53
CA GLY A 307 8.05 -19.50 74.16
C GLY A 307 9.05 -20.65 74.11
N GLU A 308 10.26 -20.41 74.62
CA GLU A 308 11.31 -21.41 74.74
C GLU A 308 10.93 -22.47 75.78
N GLU A 309 10.38 -23.61 75.34
CA GLU A 309 10.42 -24.86 76.11
C GLU A 309 11.46 -25.81 75.51
N GLU A 310 12.60 -25.95 76.19
CA GLU A 310 13.61 -26.96 75.88
C GLU A 310 12.98 -28.36 75.90
N ARG A 311 13.12 -29.13 74.80
CA ARG A 311 12.79 -30.56 74.78
C ARG A 311 14.07 -31.41 74.82
N PRO A 312 14.07 -32.56 75.51
CA PRO A 312 15.31 -33.34 75.69
C PRO A 312 15.85 -33.89 74.37
N PRO A 313 17.19 -33.94 74.18
CA PRO A 313 17.78 -34.53 72.98
C PRO A 313 17.72 -36.06 73.05
N GLY A 314 16.74 -36.68 72.37
CA GLY A 314 16.62 -38.14 72.37
C GLY A 314 15.40 -38.79 71.68
N GLU A 315 14.58 -38.06 70.93
CA GLU A 315 13.50 -38.65 70.13
C GLU A 315 13.77 -38.46 68.63
N ASP A 316 13.71 -39.54 67.86
CA ASP A 316 13.94 -39.53 66.41
C ASP A 316 12.85 -38.74 65.67
N ASN A 317 13.25 -38.00 64.63
CA ASN A 317 12.36 -37.15 63.85
C ASN A 317 11.70 -37.97 62.71
N PRO A 318 10.38 -38.28 62.74
CA PRO A 318 9.70 -38.96 61.64
C PRO A 318 9.16 -37.92 60.64
N SER A 319 10.03 -36.99 60.22
CA SER A 319 9.64 -35.76 59.51
C SER A 319 10.54 -35.41 58.32
N ASP A 320 11.51 -36.26 57.97
CA ASP A 320 12.32 -36.15 56.75
C ASP A 320 12.10 -37.35 55.80
N THR A 321 10.82 -37.68 55.58
CA THR A 321 10.38 -38.57 54.49
C THR A 321 9.38 -37.81 53.64
N GLY A 322 9.72 -37.58 52.37
CA GLY A 322 9.03 -36.64 51.48
C GLY A 322 7.59 -37.01 51.06
N THR A 323 6.63 -36.91 51.98
CA THR A 323 5.21 -36.80 51.67
C THR A 323 4.84 -35.33 51.52
N GLY A 324 4.76 -34.84 50.29
CA GLY A 324 4.42 -33.44 50.02
C GLY A 324 3.07 -33.06 50.61
N HIS A 325 3.01 -31.92 51.30
CA HIS A 325 1.73 -31.31 51.67
C HIS A 325 0.92 -31.08 50.38
N GLN A 326 -0.25 -31.71 50.31
CA GLN A 326 -1.30 -31.28 49.40
C GLN A 326 -1.79 -29.93 49.91
N ASP A 327 -1.80 -28.92 49.05
CA ASP A 327 -2.38 -27.61 49.39
C ASP A 327 -3.85 -27.83 49.79
N THR A 328 -4.30 -27.30 50.92
CA THR A 328 -5.69 -27.50 51.36
C THR A 328 -6.65 -26.72 50.46
N GLU A 329 -7.93 -27.10 50.44
CA GLU A 329 -8.94 -26.45 49.59
C GLU A 329 -9.01 -24.92 49.82
N GLU A 330 -8.87 -24.46 51.07
CA GLU A 330 -8.74 -23.04 51.40
C GLU A 330 -7.45 -22.38 50.89
N GLN A 331 -6.32 -23.11 50.86
CA GLN A 331 -5.05 -22.60 50.31
C GLN A 331 -5.12 -22.51 48.79
N ILE A 332 -5.72 -23.53 48.13
CA ILE A 332 -5.98 -23.55 46.69
C ILE A 332 -6.86 -22.36 46.30
N GLN A 333 -7.99 -22.17 46.99
CA GLN A 333 -8.90 -21.05 46.74
C GLN A 333 -8.18 -19.69 46.91
N LYS A 334 -7.44 -19.48 48.00
CA LYS A 334 -6.71 -18.22 48.21
C LYS A 334 -5.61 -17.99 47.17
N MET A 335 -4.95 -19.03 46.67
CA MET A 335 -4.00 -18.92 45.55
C MET A 335 -4.71 -18.59 44.22
N GLN A 336 -5.88 -19.18 43.94
CA GLN A 336 -6.71 -18.83 42.79
C GLN A 336 -7.20 -17.37 42.86
N GLU A 337 -7.64 -16.91 44.04
CA GLU A 337 -8.07 -15.52 44.29
C GLU A 337 -6.92 -14.52 44.09
N LEU A 338 -5.72 -14.83 44.58
CA LEU A 338 -4.52 -14.00 44.41
C LEU A 338 -4.11 -13.89 42.93
N LEU A 339 -4.07 -15.02 42.22
CA LEU A 339 -3.78 -15.07 40.78
C LEU A 339 -4.84 -14.29 39.98
N LEU A 340 -6.12 -14.46 40.31
CA LEU A 340 -7.21 -13.71 39.68
C LEU A 340 -7.06 -12.21 39.93
N ALA A 341 -6.69 -11.79 41.15
CA ALA A 341 -6.46 -10.38 41.49
C ALA A 341 -5.24 -9.77 40.77
N HIS A 342 -4.22 -10.57 40.41
CA HIS A 342 -3.14 -10.14 39.51
C HIS A 342 -3.68 -9.90 38.09
N LYS A 343 -4.34 -10.90 37.50
CA LYS A 343 -4.81 -10.86 36.09
C LYS A 343 -5.96 -9.87 35.89
N GLN A 344 -6.74 -9.58 36.95
CA GLN A 344 -7.75 -8.52 37.00
C GLN A 344 -7.19 -7.13 36.72
N LYS A 345 -5.93 -6.84 37.10
CA LYS A 345 -5.24 -5.57 36.80
C LYS A 345 -4.92 -5.44 35.31
N VAL A 346 -4.44 -6.54 34.71
CA VAL A 346 -4.18 -6.62 33.26
C VAL A 346 -5.47 -6.42 32.48
N TYR A 347 -6.56 -7.10 32.88
CA TYR A 347 -7.88 -6.89 32.32
C TYR A 347 -8.33 -5.41 32.39
N GLN A 348 -8.18 -4.74 33.55
CA GLN A 348 -8.58 -3.33 33.71
C GLN A 348 -7.78 -2.40 32.79
N GLN A 349 -6.48 -2.67 32.57
CA GLN A 349 -5.68 -1.90 31.63
C GLN A 349 -6.11 -2.14 30.17
N THR A 350 -6.45 -3.38 29.81
CA THR A 350 -7.01 -3.73 28.50
C THR A 350 -8.38 -3.10 28.28
N GLU A 351 -9.26 -3.08 29.29
CA GLU A 351 -10.57 -2.44 29.27
C GLU A 351 -10.47 -0.94 28.95
N ILE A 352 -9.50 -0.24 29.54
CA ILE A 352 -9.19 1.17 29.23
C ILE A 352 -8.74 1.33 27.77
N GLU A 353 -7.86 0.46 27.29
CA GLU A 353 -7.35 0.52 25.90
C GLU A 353 -8.40 0.07 24.85
N VAL A 354 -9.38 -0.76 25.22
CA VAL A 354 -10.60 -1.02 24.43
C VAL A 354 -11.49 0.21 24.40
N GLY A 355 -11.78 0.82 25.55
CA GLY A 355 -12.65 2.00 25.66
C GLY A 355 -12.17 3.19 24.83
N LYS A 356 -10.85 3.39 24.71
CA LYS A 356 -10.25 4.36 23.79
C LYS A 356 -10.58 4.12 22.30
N ARG A 357 -10.66 2.85 21.88
CA ARG A 357 -10.74 2.43 20.47
C ARG A 357 -12.14 2.09 20.00
N TRP A 358 -13.04 1.75 20.92
CA TRP A 358 -14.40 1.27 20.64
C TRP A 358 -15.13 2.09 19.56
N ASN A 359 -15.19 3.42 19.72
CA ASN A 359 -15.91 4.31 18.80
C ASN A 359 -15.30 4.37 17.39
N PHE A 360 -14.01 4.04 17.23
CA PHE A 360 -13.36 3.98 15.92
C PHE A 360 -13.62 2.64 15.22
N GLU A 361 -13.57 1.53 15.95
CA GLU A 361 -13.90 0.19 15.44
C GLU A 361 -15.39 0.09 15.07
N GLU A 362 -16.30 0.59 15.93
CA GLU A 362 -17.76 0.64 15.65
C GLU A 362 -18.09 1.51 14.42
N ALA A 363 -17.28 2.53 14.13
CA ALA A 363 -17.44 3.35 12.94
C ALA A 363 -17.06 2.61 11.64
N ILE A 364 -16.29 1.52 11.70
CA ILE A 364 -15.84 0.75 10.54
C ILE A 364 -16.85 -0.37 10.24
N LYS A 365 -17.69 -0.14 9.23
CA LYS A 365 -18.77 -1.07 8.82
C LYS A 365 -18.32 -2.08 7.76
N ARG A 366 -17.13 -1.87 7.17
CA ARG A 366 -16.51 -2.79 6.22
C ARG A 366 -14.99 -2.86 6.49
N PRO A 367 -14.54 -3.81 7.33
CA PRO A 367 -13.10 -4.07 7.55
C PRO A 367 -12.44 -4.85 6.40
N TYR A 368 -13.20 -5.26 5.38
CA TYR A 368 -12.76 -6.17 4.32
C TYR A 368 -12.71 -5.50 2.92
N PHE A 369 -11.89 -6.07 2.03
CA PHE A 369 -11.78 -5.60 0.66
C PHE A 369 -13.06 -5.89 -0.16
N HIS A 370 -13.54 -4.87 -0.86
CA HIS A 370 -14.53 -5.00 -1.94
C HIS A 370 -14.36 -3.82 -2.90
N VAL A 371 -14.35 -4.09 -4.20
CA VAL A 371 -14.23 -3.09 -5.28
C VAL A 371 -15.31 -2.00 -5.32
N LYS A 372 -16.46 -2.18 -4.64
CA LYS A 372 -17.43 -1.09 -4.50
C LYS A 372 -16.81 0.04 -3.67
N PRO A 373 -16.95 1.32 -4.05
CA PRO A 373 -16.43 2.42 -3.25
C PRO A 373 -16.95 2.40 -1.80
N LEU A 374 -16.07 2.72 -0.86
CA LEU A 374 -16.44 3.18 0.48
C LEU A 374 -17.05 4.59 0.37
N ASP A 375 -18.02 4.89 1.25
CA ASP A 375 -18.54 6.24 1.38
C ASP A 375 -17.57 7.17 2.13
N ARG A 376 -17.83 8.48 2.07
CA ARG A 376 -16.98 9.50 2.69
C ARG A 376 -16.92 9.42 4.22
N ALA A 377 -17.91 8.82 4.89
CA ALA A 377 -17.89 8.63 6.34
C ALA A 377 -16.99 7.44 6.73
N GLN A 378 -17.03 6.33 5.98
CA GLN A 378 -16.11 5.20 6.15
C GLN A 378 -14.65 5.61 5.90
N LEU A 379 -14.38 6.34 4.81
CA LEU A 379 -13.04 6.87 4.52
C LEU A 379 -12.56 7.81 5.63
N LYS A 380 -13.45 8.69 6.13
CA LYS A 380 -13.13 9.56 7.26
C LYS A 380 -12.85 8.77 8.54
N ALA A 381 -13.63 7.73 8.86
CA ALA A 381 -13.45 6.92 10.06
C ALA A 381 -12.05 6.30 10.11
N TRP A 382 -11.65 5.59 9.03
CA TRP A 382 -10.30 5.07 8.85
C TRP A 382 -9.22 6.15 8.97
N GLN A 383 -9.41 7.30 8.30
CA GLN A 383 -8.45 8.40 8.39
C GLN A 383 -8.28 8.88 9.84
N THR A 384 -9.37 9.16 10.55
CA THR A 384 -9.35 9.67 11.92
C THR A 384 -8.79 8.67 12.94
N TYR A 385 -9.05 7.37 12.75
CA TYR A 385 -8.48 6.34 13.60
C TYR A 385 -6.96 6.25 13.41
N LEU A 386 -6.50 6.26 12.15
CA LEU A 386 -5.06 6.32 11.85
C LEU A 386 -4.39 7.59 12.39
N ASP A 387 -5.03 8.77 12.27
CA ASP A 387 -4.50 10.01 12.85
C ASP A 387 -4.43 9.93 14.39
N TRP A 388 -5.42 9.33 15.04
CA TRP A 388 -5.43 9.16 16.49
C TRP A 388 -4.39 8.15 16.99
N GLU A 389 -4.32 6.94 16.43
CA GLU A 389 -3.39 5.89 16.88
C GLU A 389 -1.92 6.29 16.68
N ILE A 390 -1.60 6.99 15.57
CA ILE A 390 -0.28 7.61 15.37
C ILE A 390 0.00 8.66 16.47
N SER A 391 -1.01 9.44 16.88
CA SER A 391 -0.85 10.46 17.91
C SER A 391 -0.69 9.89 19.33
N GLU A 392 -1.37 8.78 19.67
CA GLU A 392 -1.17 8.09 20.96
C GLU A 392 0.24 7.52 21.07
N ALA A 393 0.71 6.84 20.01
CA ALA A 393 2.05 6.26 19.94
C ALA A 393 3.14 7.33 20.12
N GLY A 394 2.94 8.53 19.55
CA GLY A 394 3.84 9.68 19.72
C GLY A 394 3.78 10.32 21.12
N GLN A 395 2.57 10.56 21.65
CA GLN A 395 2.38 11.24 22.95
C GLN A 395 2.99 10.48 24.12
N GLN A 396 2.85 9.15 24.15
CA GLN A 396 3.42 8.30 25.20
C GLN A 396 4.95 8.18 25.13
N GLY A 397 5.59 8.69 24.07
CA GLY A 397 7.04 8.72 23.92
C GLY A 397 7.77 9.81 24.70
N HIS A 398 7.05 10.75 25.34
CA HIS A 398 7.61 11.93 26.03
C HIS A 398 7.58 11.86 27.57
N GLY A 399 7.14 10.75 28.15
CA GLY A 399 7.41 10.45 29.57
C GLY A 399 8.91 10.26 29.82
N GLU A 400 9.32 10.29 31.09
CA GLU A 400 10.74 10.11 31.48
C GLU A 400 11.30 8.78 30.97
N VAL A 401 12.59 8.76 30.63
CA VAL A 401 13.23 7.62 29.98
C VAL A 401 13.40 6.46 30.98
N ALA A 402 12.39 5.59 31.03
CA ALA A 402 12.47 4.31 31.72
C ALA A 402 13.42 3.36 30.96
N GLU A 403 14.70 3.38 31.33
CA GLU A 403 15.71 2.46 30.77
C GLU A 403 15.48 1.03 31.30
N GLY A 404 14.61 0.27 30.62
CA GLY A 404 14.29 -1.11 30.98
C GLY A 404 13.66 -1.89 29.82
N GLN A 405 13.76 -3.22 29.87
CA GLN A 405 13.26 -4.12 28.81
C GLN A 405 11.74 -4.00 28.59
N GLU A 406 10.98 -3.75 29.66
CA GLU A 406 9.52 -3.58 29.61
C GLU A 406 9.12 -2.35 28.79
N ALA A 407 9.73 -1.18 29.03
CA ALA A 407 9.46 0.05 28.28
C ALA A 407 9.84 -0.06 26.78
N VAL A 408 10.88 -0.84 26.47
CA VAL A 408 11.25 -1.17 25.08
C VAL A 408 10.19 -2.09 24.44
N SER A 409 9.69 -3.09 25.18
CA SER A 409 8.61 -3.98 24.73
C SER A 409 7.31 -3.20 24.47
N GLU A 410 6.91 -2.31 25.38
CA GLU A 410 5.75 -1.44 25.16
C GLU A 410 5.89 -0.56 23.91
N ARG A 411 7.06 0.07 23.71
CA ARG A 411 7.28 0.90 22.50
C ARG A 411 7.15 0.05 21.24
N ARG A 412 7.79 -1.14 21.20
CA ARG A 412 7.64 -2.11 20.10
C ARG A 412 6.18 -2.49 19.86
N ASN A 413 5.36 -2.62 20.91
CA ASN A 413 3.94 -2.95 20.80
C ASN A 413 3.05 -1.77 20.37
N ARG A 414 3.38 -0.52 20.77
CA ARG A 414 2.75 0.70 20.23
C ARG A 414 3.02 0.84 18.73
N ASP A 415 4.27 0.69 18.31
CA ASP A 415 4.67 0.77 16.90
C ASP A 415 3.98 -0.33 16.06
N LYS A 416 3.98 -1.60 16.56
CA LYS A 416 3.23 -2.71 15.95
C LYS A 416 1.75 -2.39 15.76
N ARG A 417 1.08 -1.77 16.74
CA ARG A 417 -0.35 -1.44 16.67
C ARG A 417 -0.65 -0.45 15.55
N VAL A 418 0.18 0.57 15.36
CA VAL A 418 0.06 1.53 14.25
C VAL A 418 0.25 0.83 12.90
N LEU A 419 1.26 -0.05 12.77
CA LEU A 419 1.50 -0.82 11.56
C LEU A 419 0.32 -1.75 11.21
N ILE A 420 -0.20 -2.47 12.20
CA ILE A 420 -1.36 -3.36 12.02
C ILE A 420 -2.60 -2.57 11.63
N LEU A 421 -2.84 -1.39 12.23
CA LEU A 421 -3.98 -0.54 11.84
C LEU A 421 -3.83 -0.01 10.39
N PHE A 422 -2.63 0.32 9.95
CA PHE A 422 -2.38 0.66 8.54
C PHE A 422 -2.67 -0.52 7.60
N GLU A 423 -2.19 -1.73 7.90
CA GLU A 423 -2.43 -2.90 7.06
C GLU A 423 -3.91 -3.32 7.04
N ARG A 424 -4.61 -3.28 8.18
CA ARG A 424 -6.08 -3.44 8.26
C ARG A 424 -6.81 -2.41 7.39
N CYS A 425 -6.39 -1.15 7.47
CA CYS A 425 -6.94 -0.07 6.65
C CYS A 425 -6.70 -0.33 5.15
N LEU A 426 -5.51 -0.77 4.77
CA LEU A 426 -5.19 -1.06 3.37
C LEU A 426 -5.93 -2.28 2.80
N ILE A 427 -6.35 -3.25 3.63
CA ILE A 427 -7.30 -4.30 3.20
C ILE A 427 -8.64 -3.66 2.77
N ALA A 428 -9.26 -2.83 3.61
CA ALA A 428 -10.53 -2.19 3.28
C ALA A 428 -10.42 -1.12 2.16
N CYS A 429 -9.31 -0.39 2.14
CA CYS A 429 -9.09 0.84 1.37
C CYS A 429 -8.05 0.70 0.24
N ALA A 430 -7.72 -0.51 -0.24
CA ALA A 430 -6.64 -0.73 -1.23
C ALA A 430 -6.72 0.13 -2.52
N LEU A 431 -7.92 0.59 -2.91
CA LEU A 431 -8.13 1.40 -4.12
C LEU A 431 -7.95 2.93 -3.90
N TYR A 432 -7.56 3.35 -2.69
CA TYR A 432 -7.51 4.74 -2.24
C TYR A 432 -6.07 5.20 -2.01
N GLU A 433 -5.54 5.99 -2.95
CA GLU A 433 -4.15 6.47 -3.01
C GLU A 433 -3.72 7.24 -1.75
N GLU A 434 -4.65 7.89 -1.06
CA GLU A 434 -4.42 8.69 0.13
C GLU A 434 -3.91 7.85 1.32
N PHE A 435 -4.38 6.61 1.50
CA PHE A 435 -3.96 5.75 2.61
C PHE A 435 -2.58 5.16 2.36
N TRP A 436 -2.29 4.69 1.13
CA TRP A 436 -0.93 4.27 0.74
C TRP A 436 0.06 5.43 0.88
N THR A 437 -0.32 6.64 0.43
CA THR A 437 0.50 7.84 0.56
C THR A 437 0.74 8.21 2.04
N LYS A 438 -0.27 8.04 2.91
CA LYS A 438 -0.14 8.25 4.37
C LYS A 438 0.78 7.21 5.01
N TYR A 439 0.67 5.94 4.61
CA TYR A 439 1.49 4.85 5.15
C TYR A 439 2.96 4.96 4.74
N VAL A 440 3.23 5.28 3.46
CA VAL A 440 4.57 5.65 2.98
C VAL A 440 5.17 6.77 3.83
N ARG A 441 4.44 7.87 4.05
CA ARG A 441 4.94 9.01 4.85
C ARG A 441 5.19 8.68 6.31
N TYR A 442 4.46 7.73 6.89
CA TYR A 442 4.74 7.21 8.22
C TYR A 442 6.03 6.38 8.20
N LEU A 443 6.13 5.38 7.32
CA LEU A 443 7.30 4.49 7.23
C LEU A 443 8.58 5.20 6.80
N GLU A 444 8.52 6.17 5.88
CA GLU A 444 9.68 6.90 5.34
C GLU A 444 10.52 7.60 6.44
N GLN A 445 9.91 7.92 7.59
CA GLN A 445 10.58 8.48 8.77
C GLN A 445 11.46 7.46 9.51
N TYR A 446 11.17 6.16 9.40
CA TYR A 446 11.85 5.09 10.12
C TYR A 446 12.59 4.11 9.21
N SER A 447 12.15 3.96 7.95
CA SER A 447 12.53 2.87 7.05
C SER A 447 12.26 3.20 5.59
N VAL A 448 13.33 3.45 4.81
CA VAL A 448 13.22 3.66 3.36
C VAL A 448 12.80 2.37 2.64
N GLU A 449 13.25 1.20 3.10
CA GLU A 449 12.89 -0.06 2.41
C GLU A 449 11.42 -0.46 2.65
N ASP A 450 10.86 -0.22 3.84
CA ASP A 450 9.43 -0.53 4.06
C ASP A 450 8.53 0.44 3.28
N ALA A 451 8.90 1.73 3.22
CA ALA A 451 8.22 2.70 2.34
C ALA A 451 8.30 2.28 0.86
N ARG A 452 9.43 1.70 0.42
CA ARG A 452 9.58 1.09 -0.92
C ARG A 452 8.72 -0.16 -1.11
N ASN A 453 8.67 -1.05 -0.12
CA ASN A 453 7.81 -2.24 -0.14
C ASN A 453 6.33 -1.84 -0.31
N VAL A 454 5.88 -0.80 0.40
CA VAL A 454 4.52 -0.24 0.27
C VAL A 454 4.29 0.38 -1.11
N TYR A 455 5.29 1.06 -1.71
CA TYR A 455 5.19 1.52 -3.09
C TYR A 455 5.06 0.38 -4.11
N ARG A 456 5.84 -0.69 -4.00
CA ARG A 456 5.70 -1.88 -4.88
C ARG A 456 4.29 -2.46 -4.77
N ARG A 457 3.82 -2.73 -3.55
CA ARG A 457 2.47 -3.27 -3.28
C ARG A 457 1.36 -2.39 -3.87
N ALA A 458 1.46 -1.07 -3.68
CA ALA A 458 0.53 -0.12 -4.29
C ALA A 458 0.58 -0.15 -5.81
N CYS A 459 1.75 0.06 -6.41
CA CYS A 459 1.92 0.33 -7.83
C CYS A 459 1.87 -0.92 -8.73
N GLU A 460 2.32 -2.08 -8.25
CA GLU A 460 2.43 -3.29 -9.07
C GLU A 460 1.20 -4.21 -8.94
N ILE A 461 0.32 -3.96 -7.96
CA ILE A 461 -0.90 -4.76 -7.71
C ILE A 461 -2.16 -3.89 -7.67
N HIS A 462 -2.36 -3.11 -6.61
CA HIS A 462 -3.68 -2.53 -6.30
C HIS A 462 -4.04 -1.26 -7.10
N LEU A 463 -3.03 -0.48 -7.50
CA LEU A 463 -3.15 0.84 -8.11
C LEU A 463 -2.34 0.94 -9.42
N SER A 464 -2.23 -0.16 -10.16
CA SER A 464 -1.41 -0.28 -11.38
C SER A 464 -1.70 0.77 -12.45
N HIS A 465 -2.93 1.27 -12.54
CA HIS A 465 -3.33 2.32 -13.50
C HIS A 465 -3.36 3.74 -12.89
N LYS A 466 -3.07 3.93 -11.60
CA LYS A 466 -3.04 5.27 -10.97
C LYS A 466 -1.69 5.94 -11.18
N HIS A 467 -1.53 6.62 -12.31
CA HIS A 467 -0.30 7.32 -12.68
C HIS A 467 0.23 8.27 -11.59
N SER A 468 -0.65 8.89 -10.81
CA SER A 468 -0.33 9.70 -9.63
C SER A 468 0.54 8.95 -8.60
N MET A 469 0.22 7.70 -8.29
CA MET A 469 0.95 6.89 -7.31
C MET A 469 2.34 6.47 -7.84
N HIS A 470 2.41 6.03 -9.10
CA HIS A 470 3.69 5.68 -9.76
C HIS A 470 4.62 6.89 -9.91
N LEU A 471 4.07 8.08 -10.19
CA LEU A 471 4.86 9.32 -10.24
C LEU A 471 5.35 9.77 -8.86
N GLN A 472 4.61 9.46 -7.78
CA GLN A 472 5.11 9.62 -6.41
C GLN A 472 6.24 8.61 -6.13
N TRP A 473 6.08 7.34 -6.51
CA TRP A 473 7.12 6.30 -6.34
C TRP A 473 8.42 6.67 -7.05
N ALA A 474 8.39 7.00 -8.34
CA ALA A 474 9.59 7.43 -9.06
C ALA A 474 10.25 8.68 -8.46
N THR A 475 9.47 9.58 -7.88
CA THR A 475 10.00 10.75 -7.13
C THR A 475 10.59 10.33 -5.78
N PHE A 476 10.03 9.32 -5.10
CA PHE A 476 10.59 8.74 -3.88
C PHE A 476 11.93 8.02 -4.13
N GLU A 477 12.03 7.22 -5.19
CA GLU A 477 13.28 6.53 -5.54
C GLU A 477 14.38 7.53 -5.93
N GLU A 478 14.04 8.56 -6.69
CA GLU A 478 14.97 9.64 -7.02
C GLU A 478 15.45 10.41 -5.77
N ARG A 479 14.55 10.72 -4.82
CA ARG A 479 14.92 11.37 -3.55
C ARG A 479 15.90 10.53 -2.71
N HIS A 480 15.80 9.20 -2.79
CA HIS A 480 16.68 8.26 -2.08
C HIS A 480 17.85 7.75 -2.94
N GLY A 481 18.15 8.40 -4.07
CA GLY A 481 19.30 8.09 -4.92
C GLY A 481 19.19 6.84 -5.78
N ASN A 482 18.05 6.12 -5.75
CA ASN A 482 17.81 4.91 -6.53
C ASN A 482 17.37 5.26 -7.97
N ILE A 483 18.27 5.92 -8.70
CA ILE A 483 18.05 6.38 -10.07
C ILE A 483 17.66 5.25 -11.05
N PRO A 484 18.21 4.02 -10.98
CA PRO A 484 17.79 2.92 -11.85
C PRO A 484 16.31 2.60 -11.71
N GLU A 485 15.81 2.48 -10.48
CA GLU A 485 14.40 2.15 -10.21
C GLU A 485 13.48 3.33 -10.55
N ALA A 486 13.88 4.56 -10.22
CA ALA A 486 13.17 5.76 -10.64
C ALA A 486 12.96 5.82 -12.17
N ARG A 487 13.88 5.25 -12.95
CA ARG A 487 13.75 5.10 -14.40
C ARG A 487 12.82 3.94 -14.78
N ARG A 488 13.02 2.74 -14.21
CA ARG A 488 12.17 1.55 -14.44
C ARG A 488 10.70 1.86 -14.24
N VAL A 489 10.35 2.50 -13.12
CA VAL A 489 8.97 2.88 -12.78
C VAL A 489 8.37 3.82 -13.82
N LEU A 490 9.12 4.83 -14.27
CA LEU A 490 8.64 5.76 -15.30
C LEU A 490 8.57 5.15 -16.71
N GLU A 491 9.39 4.13 -16.99
CA GLU A 491 9.41 3.41 -18.27
C GLU A 491 8.23 2.45 -18.38
N ASN A 492 8.01 1.63 -17.34
CA ASN A 492 6.83 0.78 -17.22
C ASN A 492 5.54 1.63 -17.25
N LEU A 493 5.54 2.80 -16.61
CA LEU A 493 4.39 3.71 -16.59
C LEU A 493 4.08 4.31 -17.98
N GLU A 494 5.10 4.62 -18.80
CA GLU A 494 4.88 5.12 -20.16
C GLU A 494 4.43 3.99 -21.12
N GLN A 495 4.89 2.75 -20.91
CA GLN A 495 4.40 1.58 -21.64
C GLN A 495 2.94 1.26 -21.29
N ALA A 496 2.57 1.35 -20.01
CA ALA A 496 1.21 1.08 -19.52
C ALA A 496 0.20 2.20 -19.86
N MET A 497 0.66 3.45 -20.01
CA MET A 497 -0.17 4.59 -20.41
C MET A 497 0.53 5.45 -21.49
N PRO A 498 0.56 4.98 -22.75
CA PRO A 498 1.13 5.72 -23.88
C PRO A 498 0.48 7.10 -24.08
N GLY A 499 1.26 8.07 -24.55
CA GLY A 499 0.78 9.44 -24.81
C GLY A 499 0.61 10.34 -23.58
N LEU A 500 0.68 9.79 -22.35
CA LEU A 500 0.53 10.56 -21.11
C LEU A 500 1.73 11.50 -20.87
N ALA A 501 1.65 12.71 -21.42
CA ALA A 501 2.79 13.62 -21.59
C ALA A 501 3.54 14.01 -20.31
N MET A 502 2.89 13.93 -19.14
CA MET A 502 3.56 14.17 -17.86
C MET A 502 4.61 13.10 -17.52
N VAL A 503 4.46 11.86 -18.00
CA VAL A 503 5.41 10.75 -17.76
C VAL A 503 6.67 10.96 -18.60
N ARG A 504 6.54 11.20 -19.91
CA ARG A 504 7.66 11.53 -20.80
C ARG A 504 8.47 12.74 -20.30
N LEU A 505 7.79 13.79 -19.80
CA LEU A 505 8.45 14.93 -19.16
C LEU A 505 9.13 14.59 -17.82
N ARG A 506 8.62 13.61 -17.07
CA ARG A 506 9.27 13.13 -15.84
C ARG A 506 10.52 12.30 -16.17
N ARG A 507 10.49 11.43 -17.18
CA ARG A 507 11.68 10.71 -17.70
C ARG A 507 12.77 11.67 -18.16
N ALA A 508 12.46 12.57 -19.11
CA ALA A 508 13.43 13.58 -19.56
C ALA A 508 13.88 14.51 -18.42
N GLY A 509 13.03 14.74 -17.41
CA GLY A 509 13.38 15.48 -16.20
C GLY A 509 14.39 14.77 -15.29
N LEU A 510 14.25 13.44 -15.10
CA LEU A 510 15.17 12.58 -14.35
C LEU A 510 16.53 12.48 -15.05
N GLU A 511 16.52 12.19 -16.36
CA GLU A 511 17.73 12.14 -17.19
C GLU A 511 18.51 13.48 -17.11
N ARG A 512 17.81 14.61 -17.21
CA ARG A 512 18.38 15.96 -17.05
C ARG A 512 18.95 16.21 -15.65
N ARG A 513 18.26 15.81 -14.57
CA ARG A 513 18.74 16.01 -13.19
C ARG A 513 19.94 15.12 -12.86
N THR A 514 20.06 13.98 -13.53
CA THR A 514 21.17 13.03 -13.39
C THR A 514 22.28 13.26 -14.43
N GLY A 515 22.38 14.47 -14.97
CA GLY A 515 23.45 14.93 -15.87
C GLY A 515 23.39 14.42 -17.32
N ARG A 516 22.52 13.46 -17.64
CA ARG A 516 22.43 12.79 -18.95
C ARG A 516 21.56 13.59 -19.91
N LEU A 517 22.06 14.77 -20.29
CA LEU A 517 21.37 15.73 -21.17
C LEU A 517 21.06 15.14 -22.55
N ASP A 518 21.93 14.32 -23.12
CA ASP A 518 21.70 13.70 -24.44
C ASP A 518 20.51 12.73 -24.43
N GLN A 519 20.30 12.02 -23.32
CA GLN A 519 19.13 11.15 -23.11
C GLN A 519 17.86 11.99 -22.91
N ALA A 520 17.95 13.09 -22.15
CA ALA A 520 16.83 14.04 -22.04
C ALA A 520 16.46 14.70 -23.37
N GLU A 521 17.43 14.98 -24.25
CA GLU A 521 17.19 15.49 -25.61
C GLU A 521 16.58 14.40 -26.50
N THR A 522 17.12 13.18 -26.46
CA THR A 522 16.64 12.03 -27.24
C THR A 522 15.19 11.69 -26.93
N LEU A 523 14.84 11.57 -25.64
CA LEU A 523 13.46 11.33 -25.21
C LEU A 523 12.48 12.41 -25.69
N LEU A 524 12.90 13.67 -25.76
CA LEU A 524 12.05 14.75 -26.28
C LEU A 524 11.99 14.78 -27.82
N ARG A 525 13.06 14.41 -28.53
CA ARG A 525 13.08 14.23 -29.99
C ARG A 525 12.12 13.12 -30.44
N GLU A 526 12.19 11.96 -29.78
CA GLU A 526 11.23 10.86 -29.96
C GLU A 526 9.80 11.33 -29.76
N ALA A 527 9.53 12.04 -28.66
CA ALA A 527 8.20 12.50 -28.31
C ALA A 527 7.64 13.52 -29.32
N VAL A 528 8.48 14.39 -29.90
CA VAL A 528 8.11 15.23 -31.06
C VAL A 528 7.77 14.35 -32.26
N GLN A 529 8.65 13.43 -32.66
CA GLN A 529 8.43 12.56 -33.82
C GLN A 529 7.18 11.68 -33.70
N GLN A 530 6.88 11.17 -32.50
CA GLN A 530 5.74 10.30 -32.19
C GLN A 530 4.40 11.05 -32.06
N SER A 531 4.41 12.38 -31.94
CA SER A 531 3.18 13.18 -31.72
C SER A 531 2.73 14.00 -32.92
N LYS A 532 3.36 13.81 -34.10
CA LYS A 532 3.06 14.57 -35.33
C LYS A 532 1.59 14.58 -35.73
N ASP A 533 0.89 13.46 -35.54
CA ASP A 533 -0.55 13.34 -35.85
C ASP A 533 -1.46 14.00 -34.79
N THR A 534 -0.89 14.54 -33.71
CA THR A 534 -1.59 15.31 -32.66
C THR A 534 -0.99 16.72 -32.54
N PRO A 535 -1.44 17.71 -33.34
CA PRO A 535 -0.81 19.04 -33.44
C PRO A 535 -0.58 19.78 -32.11
N SER A 536 -1.54 19.66 -31.17
CA SER A 536 -1.45 20.26 -29.84
C SER A 536 -0.32 19.66 -28.98
N LEU A 537 -0.08 18.35 -29.11
CA LEU A 537 0.96 17.60 -28.41
C LEU A 537 2.32 17.75 -29.11
N HIS A 538 2.35 17.74 -30.44
CA HIS A 538 3.55 18.06 -31.25
C HIS A 538 4.12 19.42 -30.87
N ALA A 539 3.28 20.46 -30.87
CA ALA A 539 3.67 21.80 -30.47
C ALA A 539 4.14 21.87 -29.00
N PHE A 540 3.49 21.13 -28.10
CA PHE A 540 3.88 21.05 -26.69
C PHE A 540 5.29 20.45 -26.53
N TYR A 541 5.58 19.29 -27.12
CA TYR A 541 6.92 18.69 -27.02
C TYR A 541 7.98 19.52 -27.76
N SER A 542 7.65 20.12 -28.90
CA SER A 542 8.57 20.99 -29.65
C SER A 542 9.01 22.20 -28.83
N ILE A 543 8.10 22.83 -28.08
CA ILE A 543 8.42 23.89 -27.11
C ILE A 543 9.34 23.37 -26.00
N LYS A 544 9.13 22.14 -25.49
CA LYS A 544 9.95 21.56 -24.41
C LYS A 544 11.37 21.23 -24.91
N LEU A 545 11.49 20.63 -26.10
CA LEU A 545 12.76 20.34 -26.76
C LEU A 545 13.55 21.61 -27.08
N SER A 546 12.90 22.62 -27.68
CA SER A 546 13.51 23.93 -27.95
C SER A 546 14.02 24.61 -26.68
N ARG A 547 13.24 24.60 -25.58
CA ARG A 547 13.67 25.14 -24.28
C ARG A 547 14.87 24.39 -23.69
N LEU A 548 14.95 23.06 -23.84
CA LEU A 548 16.11 22.26 -23.43
C LEU A 548 17.36 22.67 -24.22
N LEU A 549 17.25 22.66 -25.55
CA LEU A 549 18.31 23.02 -26.50
C LEU A 549 18.87 24.43 -26.26
N LEU A 550 17.98 25.40 -26.03
CA LEU A 550 18.35 26.81 -25.82
C LEU A 550 19.03 27.03 -24.46
N LYS A 551 18.45 26.50 -23.37
CA LYS A 551 18.85 26.88 -22.00
C LYS A 551 19.91 25.96 -21.39
N LEU A 552 20.07 24.72 -21.88
CA LEU A 552 21.05 23.76 -21.36
C LEU A 552 22.09 23.38 -22.41
N SER A 553 21.67 22.94 -23.60
CA SER A 553 22.58 22.63 -24.71
C SER A 553 23.18 23.88 -25.38
N LYS A 554 22.80 25.08 -24.91
CA LYS A 554 23.22 26.43 -25.39
C LYS A 554 23.12 26.63 -26.92
N ASN A 555 22.28 25.85 -27.60
CA ASN A 555 22.23 25.78 -29.06
C ASN A 555 20.96 26.47 -29.59
N ALA A 556 21.03 27.80 -29.67
CA ALA A 556 19.93 28.63 -30.17
C ALA A 556 19.51 28.28 -31.60
N ALA A 557 20.45 27.86 -32.47
CA ALA A 557 20.15 27.48 -33.86
C ALA A 557 19.28 26.21 -33.93
N LYS A 558 19.63 25.14 -33.22
CA LYS A 558 18.79 23.93 -33.12
C LYS A 558 17.44 24.25 -32.46
N ALA A 559 17.45 25.06 -31.39
CA ALA A 559 16.23 25.45 -30.68
C ALA A 559 15.25 26.26 -31.57
N LYS A 560 15.78 27.10 -32.46
CA LYS A 560 15.03 27.84 -33.48
C LYS A 560 14.46 26.93 -34.57
N GLY A 561 15.27 25.99 -35.08
CA GLY A 561 14.84 25.00 -36.09
C GLY A 561 13.61 24.21 -35.64
N VAL A 562 13.67 23.60 -34.45
CA VAL A 562 12.56 22.83 -33.85
C VAL A 562 11.26 23.64 -33.73
N LEU A 563 11.34 24.95 -33.46
CA LEU A 563 10.14 25.81 -33.41
C LEU A 563 9.62 26.16 -34.80
N LEU A 564 10.48 26.33 -35.80
CA LEU A 564 10.07 26.60 -37.18
C LEU A 564 9.40 25.37 -37.81
N GLU A 565 10.00 24.19 -37.69
CA GLU A 565 9.43 22.91 -38.12
C GLU A 565 8.05 22.66 -37.49
N ALA A 566 7.89 22.99 -36.20
CA ALA A 566 6.60 22.87 -35.53
C ALA A 566 5.57 23.94 -35.98
N ILE A 567 6.00 25.13 -36.40
CA ILE A 567 5.11 26.18 -36.93
C ILE A 567 4.62 25.82 -38.34
N GLU A 568 5.43 25.14 -39.14
CA GLU A 568 5.00 24.63 -40.45
C GLU A 568 3.88 23.58 -40.32
N LEU A 569 3.92 22.75 -39.28
CA LEU A 569 2.87 21.77 -38.95
C LEU A 569 1.69 22.35 -38.12
N SER A 570 1.83 23.54 -37.53
CA SER A 570 0.80 24.14 -36.66
C SER A 570 0.86 25.68 -36.69
N PRO A 571 0.57 26.32 -37.84
CA PRO A 571 0.80 27.75 -38.04
C PRO A 571 -0.17 28.64 -37.24
N ASP A 572 -1.30 28.10 -36.80
CA ASP A 572 -2.30 28.70 -35.91
C ASP A 572 -1.89 28.70 -34.42
N ASN A 573 -0.88 27.89 -34.05
CA ASN A 573 -0.53 27.66 -32.66
C ASN A 573 0.29 28.82 -32.08
N SER A 574 -0.43 29.81 -31.53
CA SER A 574 0.11 30.99 -30.85
C SER A 574 1.26 30.72 -29.87
N LYS A 575 1.29 29.56 -29.19
CA LYS A 575 2.34 29.21 -28.21
C LYS A 575 3.69 28.97 -28.88
N LEU A 576 3.72 28.43 -30.10
CA LEU A 576 4.95 28.23 -30.85
C LEU A 576 5.57 29.58 -31.25
N HIS A 577 4.77 30.46 -31.86
CA HIS A 577 5.21 31.81 -32.26
C HIS A 577 5.68 32.62 -31.05
N LEU A 578 5.04 32.48 -29.88
CA LEU A 578 5.47 33.15 -28.64
C LEU A 578 6.82 32.64 -28.16
N ASN A 579 7.05 31.32 -28.18
CA ASN A 579 8.34 30.74 -27.79
C ASN A 579 9.46 31.09 -28.78
N LEU A 580 9.14 31.24 -30.07
CA LEU A 580 10.10 31.67 -31.07
C LEU A 580 10.48 33.16 -30.85
N LEU A 581 9.50 34.01 -30.55
CA LEU A 581 9.76 35.41 -30.18
C LEU A 581 10.58 35.52 -28.88
N GLU A 582 10.24 34.74 -27.84
CA GLU A 582 11.01 34.63 -26.59
C GLU A 582 12.46 34.20 -26.84
N LEU A 583 12.70 33.33 -27.83
CA LEU A 583 14.04 32.87 -28.21
C LEU A 583 14.87 34.00 -28.87
N GLU A 584 14.30 34.72 -29.85
CA GLU A 584 15.03 35.82 -30.51
C GLU A 584 15.30 36.98 -29.55
N VAL A 585 14.29 37.39 -28.74
CA VAL A 585 14.43 38.47 -27.75
C VAL A 585 15.50 38.14 -26.70
N ALA A 586 15.69 36.86 -26.36
CA ALA A 586 16.73 36.39 -25.44
C ALA A 586 18.10 36.11 -26.10
N GLY A 587 18.27 36.44 -27.39
CA GLY A 587 19.55 36.37 -28.11
C GLY A 587 20.44 37.61 -27.90
N ASP A 588 21.51 37.73 -28.68
CA ASP A 588 22.31 38.97 -28.72
C ASP A 588 21.49 40.10 -29.32
N ILE A 589 21.18 41.11 -28.49
CA ILE A 589 20.41 42.32 -28.84
C ILE A 589 20.97 43.03 -30.08
N ARG A 590 22.29 42.96 -30.32
CA ARG A 590 22.94 43.60 -31.48
C ARG A 590 22.65 42.89 -32.81
N GLY A 591 22.27 41.61 -32.78
CA GLY A 591 21.89 40.82 -33.96
C GLY A 591 20.42 40.41 -34.00
N SER A 592 19.71 40.39 -32.86
CA SER A 592 18.37 39.83 -32.76
C SER A 592 17.27 40.72 -33.31
N GLY A 593 17.50 42.04 -33.47
CA GLY A 593 16.46 42.98 -33.92
C GLY A 593 15.79 42.58 -35.24
N THR A 594 16.54 42.05 -36.21
CA THR A 594 15.96 41.51 -37.45
C THR A 594 15.20 40.19 -37.23
N GLY A 595 15.67 39.34 -36.31
CA GLY A 595 15.00 38.09 -35.95
C GLY A 595 13.67 38.32 -35.23
N VAL A 596 13.63 39.28 -34.30
CA VAL A 596 12.41 39.74 -33.60
C VAL A 596 11.40 40.28 -34.61
N GLN A 597 11.83 41.17 -35.52
CA GLN A 597 10.98 41.68 -36.60
C GLN A 597 10.42 40.54 -37.48
N GLN A 598 11.26 39.61 -37.93
CA GLN A 598 10.82 38.44 -38.71
C GLN A 598 9.78 37.59 -37.95
N CYS A 599 9.89 37.44 -36.63
CA CYS A 599 8.94 36.68 -35.83
C CYS A 599 7.60 37.41 -35.67
N VAL A 600 7.62 38.74 -35.48
CA VAL A 600 6.41 39.55 -35.45
C VAL A 600 5.70 39.52 -36.81
N SER A 601 6.42 39.74 -37.91
CA SER A 601 5.85 39.65 -39.28
C SER A 601 5.28 38.26 -39.57
N ARG A 602 5.97 37.18 -39.18
CA ARG A 602 5.45 35.80 -39.31
C ARG A 602 4.14 35.61 -38.53
N ALA A 603 4.08 36.05 -37.27
CA ALA A 603 2.89 35.92 -36.44
C ALA A 603 1.71 36.78 -36.93
N LEU A 604 1.98 37.94 -37.52
CA LEU A 604 0.97 38.80 -38.15
C LEU A 604 0.43 38.20 -39.47
N ALA A 605 1.26 37.48 -40.23
CA ALA A 605 0.84 36.76 -41.43
C ALA A 605 0.06 35.46 -41.12
N ALA A 606 0.50 34.71 -40.11
CA ALA A 606 -0.06 33.42 -39.69
C ALA A 606 -1.57 33.47 -39.34
N PRO A 607 -2.31 32.34 -39.35
CA PRO A 607 -3.74 32.27 -39.02
C PRO A 607 -4.04 32.39 -37.51
N LEU A 608 -3.40 33.35 -36.82
CA LEU A 608 -3.60 33.63 -35.40
C LEU A 608 -4.83 34.52 -35.15
N SER A 609 -5.46 34.38 -33.99
CA SER A 609 -6.61 35.22 -33.61
C SER A 609 -6.26 36.72 -33.60
N PRO A 610 -7.22 37.65 -33.85
CA PRO A 610 -6.95 39.09 -33.87
C PRO A 610 -6.30 39.61 -32.58
N ARG A 611 -6.75 39.11 -31.41
CA ARG A 611 -6.16 39.42 -30.10
C ARG A 611 -4.71 38.95 -29.98
N THR A 612 -4.40 37.78 -30.54
CA THR A 612 -3.03 37.25 -30.60
C THR A 612 -2.15 38.10 -31.51
N LYS A 613 -2.62 38.44 -32.71
CA LYS A 613 -1.88 39.33 -33.64
C LYS A 613 -1.58 40.68 -33.02
N LEU A 614 -2.54 41.27 -32.30
CA LEU A 614 -2.32 42.52 -31.57
C LEU A 614 -1.24 42.40 -30.49
N LEU A 615 -1.19 41.28 -29.75
CA LEU A 615 -0.13 41.00 -28.77
C LEU A 615 1.26 40.92 -29.43
N PHE A 616 1.39 40.26 -30.58
CA PHE A 616 2.66 40.23 -31.33
C PHE A 616 3.09 41.61 -31.81
N SER A 617 2.17 42.39 -32.36
CA SER A 617 2.43 43.78 -32.76
C SER A 617 2.85 44.65 -31.57
N GLN A 618 2.18 44.53 -30.42
CA GLN A 618 2.54 45.24 -29.20
C GLN A 618 3.93 44.86 -28.68
N ARG A 619 4.30 43.57 -28.71
CA ARG A 619 5.64 43.10 -28.32
C ARG A 619 6.73 43.57 -29.29
N GLY A 620 6.42 43.63 -30.59
CA GLY A 620 7.32 44.21 -31.60
C GLY A 620 7.55 45.71 -31.40
N LEU A 621 6.49 46.46 -31.08
CA LEU A 621 6.59 47.88 -30.73
C LEU A 621 7.43 48.08 -29.47
N GLN A 622 7.14 47.35 -28.39
CA GLN A 622 7.91 47.43 -27.14
C GLN A 622 9.41 47.18 -27.39
N PHE A 623 9.77 46.12 -28.13
CA PHE A 623 11.17 45.84 -28.47
C PHE A 623 11.81 46.95 -29.31
N ALA A 624 11.05 47.59 -30.20
CA ALA A 624 11.53 48.74 -30.97
C ALA A 624 11.71 50.00 -30.11
N GLU A 625 10.84 50.23 -29.12
CA GLU A 625 10.98 51.32 -28.14
C GLU A 625 12.19 51.11 -27.21
N ASP A 626 12.40 49.87 -26.73
CA ASP A 626 13.49 49.51 -25.81
C ASP A 626 14.88 49.42 -26.51
N PHE A 627 14.94 48.94 -27.77
CA PHE A 627 16.20 48.57 -28.45
C PHE A 627 16.33 49.08 -29.89
N GLY A 628 15.42 49.94 -30.37
CA GLY A 628 15.40 50.40 -31.76
C GLY A 628 16.57 51.30 -32.15
N ALA A 629 17.27 50.97 -33.24
CA ALA A 629 18.44 51.72 -33.72
C ALA A 629 18.12 53.14 -34.22
N THR A 630 16.86 53.44 -34.58
CA THR A 630 16.43 54.79 -35.00
C THR A 630 14.98 55.08 -34.58
N VAL A 631 14.69 56.32 -34.20
CA VAL A 631 13.31 56.79 -33.93
C VAL A 631 12.38 56.53 -35.13
N GLN A 632 12.88 56.68 -36.35
CA GLN A 632 12.11 56.41 -37.57
C GLN A 632 11.62 54.95 -37.64
N SER A 633 12.45 53.98 -37.23
CA SER A 633 12.03 52.56 -37.17
C SER A 633 10.94 52.31 -36.12
N VAL A 634 11.01 53.00 -34.97
CA VAL A 634 9.96 52.93 -33.92
C VAL A 634 8.64 53.50 -34.43
N MET A 635 8.69 54.67 -35.09
CA MET A 635 7.50 55.30 -35.68
C MET A 635 6.84 54.42 -36.75
N THR A 636 7.62 53.71 -37.57
CA THR A 636 7.06 52.77 -38.56
C THR A 636 6.30 51.62 -37.89
N VAL A 637 6.89 50.98 -36.86
CA VAL A 637 6.22 49.89 -36.10
C VAL A 637 4.99 50.41 -35.33
N TYR A 638 5.06 51.64 -34.80
CA TYR A 638 3.92 52.31 -34.16
C TYR A 638 2.77 52.53 -35.15
N ASP A 639 3.05 53.06 -36.35
CA ASP A 639 2.02 53.27 -37.38
C ASP A 639 1.38 51.96 -37.84
N GLU A 640 2.15 50.87 -37.93
CA GLU A 640 1.62 49.51 -38.19
C GLU A 640 0.74 49.01 -37.05
N HIS A 641 1.14 49.20 -35.79
CA HIS A 641 0.32 48.89 -34.62
C HIS A 641 -1.00 49.68 -34.61
N GLN A 642 -0.96 50.98 -34.92
CA GLN A 642 -2.15 51.83 -35.00
C GLN A 642 -3.08 51.46 -36.17
N LYS A 643 -2.56 50.96 -37.29
CA LYS A 643 -3.39 50.39 -38.38
C LYS A 643 -4.10 49.13 -37.91
N LEU A 644 -3.36 48.19 -37.31
CA LEU A 644 -3.91 46.93 -36.79
C LEU A 644 -4.99 47.15 -35.72
N LEU A 645 -4.77 48.08 -34.78
CA LEU A 645 -5.77 48.50 -33.80
C LEU A 645 -7.06 49.01 -34.45
N LYS A 646 -6.94 49.86 -35.49
CA LYS A 646 -8.10 50.40 -36.23
C LYS A 646 -8.82 49.32 -37.01
N GLU A 647 -8.12 48.38 -37.64
CA GLU A 647 -8.74 47.26 -38.35
C GLU A 647 -9.56 46.34 -37.41
N ILE A 648 -8.97 45.94 -36.29
CA ILE A 648 -9.63 45.09 -35.29
C ILE A 648 -10.82 45.84 -34.67
N GLY A 649 -10.64 47.13 -34.34
CA GLY A 649 -11.70 48.00 -33.81
C GLY A 649 -12.86 48.25 -34.78
N SER A 650 -12.59 48.32 -36.10
CA SER A 650 -13.62 48.44 -37.14
C SER A 650 -14.35 47.13 -37.39
N LYS A 651 -13.64 45.99 -37.38
CA LYS A 651 -14.23 44.64 -37.52
C LYS A 651 -15.17 44.33 -36.35
N LYS A 652 -14.87 44.77 -35.12
CA LYS A 652 -15.80 44.63 -33.98
C LYS A 652 -17.13 45.36 -34.22
N ARG A 653 -17.10 46.62 -34.71
CA ARG A 653 -18.30 47.44 -34.94
C ARG A 653 -19.17 46.97 -36.10
N THR A 654 -18.64 46.11 -36.98
CA THR A 654 -19.41 45.48 -38.06
C THR A 654 -20.01 44.14 -37.62
N ALA A 655 -19.34 43.38 -36.75
CA ALA A 655 -19.92 42.20 -36.11
C ALA A 655 -21.10 42.54 -35.17
N GLU A 656 -21.03 43.66 -34.43
CA GLU A 656 -22.15 44.17 -33.59
C GLU A 656 -23.44 44.52 -34.38
N ASN A 657 -23.43 44.41 -35.72
CA ASN A 657 -24.59 44.64 -36.60
C ASN A 657 -24.95 43.40 -37.48
N GLY A 658 -24.44 42.20 -37.17
CA GLY A 658 -24.66 41.03 -38.02
C GLY A 658 -24.60 39.67 -37.33
N ASP A 659 -25.80 39.11 -37.08
CA ASP A 659 -26.15 37.73 -36.74
C ASP A 659 -25.54 37.10 -35.46
N ASP A 660 -26.40 36.64 -34.55
CA ASP A 660 -26.03 36.15 -33.21
C ASP A 660 -26.06 34.61 -33.15
N ASN A 661 -25.00 33.97 -33.66
CA ASN A 661 -24.80 32.52 -33.61
C ASN A 661 -23.32 32.15 -33.51
N ASP A 662 -22.79 32.03 -32.29
CA ASP A 662 -21.46 31.48 -31.99
C ASP A 662 -21.59 30.13 -31.23
N PRO A 663 -21.14 29.01 -31.81
CA PRO A 663 -21.26 27.69 -31.19
C PRO A 663 -20.24 27.41 -30.06
N GLU A 664 -19.22 28.24 -29.83
CA GLU A 664 -18.18 27.97 -28.80
C GLU A 664 -18.71 28.08 -27.34
N LYS A 665 -20.00 28.35 -27.13
CA LYS A 665 -20.62 28.49 -25.80
C LYS A 665 -21.22 27.21 -25.20
N VAL A 666 -21.06 26.03 -25.83
CA VAL A 666 -21.60 24.74 -25.35
C VAL A 666 -20.48 23.72 -25.06
N SER A 667 -19.57 24.05 -24.15
CA SER A 667 -18.59 23.08 -23.58
C SER A 667 -18.10 23.45 -22.18
N LYS A 668 -18.97 24.03 -21.33
CA LYS A 668 -18.59 24.40 -19.96
C LYS A 668 -19.67 24.17 -18.89
N LEU A 669 -20.20 22.95 -18.87
CA LEU A 669 -21.00 22.39 -17.79
C LEU A 669 -20.58 20.94 -17.55
N GLU A 670 -19.49 20.76 -16.80
CA GLU A 670 -19.26 19.65 -15.86
C GLU A 670 -17.93 19.88 -15.15
N ASP A 671 -17.97 20.48 -13.95
CA ASP A 671 -17.52 19.81 -12.73
C ASP A 671 -17.99 20.58 -11.47
N SER A 672 -18.06 19.90 -10.33
CA SER A 672 -18.53 20.46 -9.04
C SER A 672 -17.37 20.87 -8.10
N PRO A 673 -17.62 21.73 -7.09
CA PRO A 673 -16.59 22.64 -6.60
C PRO A 673 -15.60 22.06 -5.58
N ALA A 674 -14.34 22.49 -5.70
CA ALA A 674 -13.37 22.44 -4.61
C ALA A 674 -13.63 23.57 -3.59
N MET A 675 -13.62 23.23 -2.30
CA MET A 675 -13.79 24.18 -1.20
C MET A 675 -12.54 25.03 -0.96
N SER A 676 -12.72 26.29 -0.56
CA SER A 676 -11.70 27.15 0.06
C SER A 676 -12.38 28.16 0.98
N ALA A 677 -11.79 28.41 2.15
CA ALA A 677 -12.53 28.93 3.31
C ALA A 677 -12.77 30.45 3.30
N PRO A 678 -13.88 30.93 3.90
CA PRO A 678 -14.10 32.35 4.18
C PRO A 678 -13.39 32.80 5.47
N SER A 679 -13.00 34.07 5.54
CA SER A 679 -12.47 34.68 6.78
C SER A 679 -13.08 36.08 7.01
N MET A 680 -13.77 36.20 8.14
CA MET A 680 -14.03 37.42 8.94
C MET A 680 -14.39 38.75 8.22
N ALA A 681 -15.67 39.12 8.31
CA ALA A 681 -16.12 40.51 8.39
C ALA A 681 -17.34 40.61 9.32
N THR A 682 -17.45 41.67 10.12
CA THR A 682 -18.45 41.82 11.21
C THR A 682 -19.75 42.53 10.76
N PRO A 683 -20.92 42.24 11.37
CA PRO A 683 -22.23 42.70 10.91
C PRO A 683 -22.78 43.95 11.64
N PRO A 684 -23.80 44.63 11.09
CA PRO A 684 -24.66 45.57 11.80
C PRO A 684 -26.05 45.00 12.19
N VAL A 685 -26.46 45.37 13.40
CA VAL A 685 -27.72 45.20 14.16
C VAL A 685 -29.05 45.09 13.36
N ALA A 686 -30.02 44.32 13.89
CA ALA A 686 -31.41 44.19 13.41
C ALA A 686 -32.48 44.54 14.49
N PRO A 687 -33.72 44.91 14.09
CA PRO A 687 -34.92 44.96 14.94
C PRO A 687 -35.79 43.67 14.83
N PRO A 688 -36.83 43.46 15.69
CA PRO A 688 -37.23 42.10 16.11
C PRO A 688 -38.49 41.43 15.49
N VAL A 689 -38.48 40.10 15.66
CA VAL A 689 -39.46 39.00 15.47
C VAL A 689 -40.94 39.25 15.90
N PRO A 690 -41.92 38.47 15.36
CA PRO A 690 -42.36 37.22 16.01
C PRO A 690 -42.61 35.99 15.08
N MET A 691 -43.00 34.85 15.67
CA MET A 691 -43.04 33.47 15.12
C MET A 691 -44.24 33.14 14.18
N THR A 692 -44.11 32.09 13.33
CA THR A 692 -44.84 30.78 13.45
C THR A 692 -44.44 29.71 12.39
N THR A 693 -44.51 28.42 12.81
CA THR A 693 -44.77 27.14 12.08
C THR A 693 -44.32 26.90 10.60
N PRO A 694 -43.65 25.75 10.29
CA PRO A 694 -43.38 25.29 8.92
C PRO A 694 -44.39 24.24 8.37
N PRO A 695 -44.62 24.19 7.03
CA PRO A 695 -45.34 23.11 6.32
C PRO A 695 -44.40 22.05 5.69
N PRO A 696 -44.91 20.88 5.25
CA PRO A 696 -44.11 19.75 4.74
C PRO A 696 -43.83 19.79 3.21
N PRO A 697 -42.85 19.00 2.71
CA PRO A 697 -42.51 18.90 1.29
C PRO A 697 -43.43 17.94 0.49
N MET A 698 -43.49 18.15 -0.83
CA MET A 698 -44.23 17.31 -1.80
C MET A 698 -43.35 16.18 -2.38
N MET A 699 -44.02 15.10 -2.83
CA MET A 699 -43.43 13.99 -3.60
C MET A 699 -43.07 14.40 -5.04
N GLY A 700 -42.11 13.71 -5.67
CA GLY A 700 -41.74 13.96 -7.06
C GLY A 700 -40.96 12.84 -7.76
N GLY A 701 -41.71 11.93 -8.42
CA GLY A 701 -41.35 11.26 -9.68
C GLY A 701 -40.12 10.34 -9.75
N ASP A 702 -40.39 9.02 -9.86
CA ASP A 702 -39.40 8.01 -10.25
C ASP A 702 -38.97 8.10 -11.73
N MET A 703 -37.77 7.59 -12.01
CA MET A 703 -37.48 6.85 -13.24
C MET A 703 -36.39 5.81 -12.95
N SER A 704 -36.75 4.52 -13.00
CA SER A 704 -35.83 3.42 -12.72
C SER A 704 -35.23 2.83 -14.01
N SER A 705 -34.04 2.25 -13.89
CA SER A 705 -33.62 1.16 -14.76
C SER A 705 -33.03 0.06 -13.89
N SER A 706 -33.47 -1.17 -14.12
CA SER A 706 -33.16 -2.33 -13.28
C SER A 706 -32.06 -3.18 -13.92
N HIS A 707 -31.05 -3.55 -13.13
CA HIS A 707 -30.12 -4.66 -13.43
C HIS A 707 -29.92 -5.47 -12.15
N SER A 708 -30.14 -6.78 -12.23
CA SER A 708 -30.12 -7.67 -11.06
C SER A 708 -28.70 -8.08 -10.68
N ALA A 709 -28.27 -7.73 -9.47
CA ALA A 709 -26.93 -8.04 -8.97
C ALA A 709 -26.99 -9.00 -7.77
N TYR A 710 -26.73 -10.30 -8.01
CA TYR A 710 -26.48 -11.27 -6.94
C TYR A 710 -25.09 -11.00 -6.31
N GLY A 711 -25.07 -10.14 -5.31
CA GLY A 711 -23.83 -9.54 -4.81
C GLY A 711 -22.99 -10.41 -3.87
N TYR A 712 -21.67 -10.24 -4.00
CA TYR A 712 -20.60 -10.75 -3.13
C TYR A 712 -20.83 -10.58 -1.60
N GLY A 713 -21.73 -9.68 -1.18
CA GLY A 713 -22.06 -9.44 0.23
C GLY A 713 -22.69 -10.61 0.99
N GLY A 714 -23.29 -11.60 0.32
CA GLY A 714 -23.92 -12.74 0.98
C GLY A 714 -22.96 -13.61 1.81
N TRP A 715 -21.66 -13.59 1.50
CA TRP A 715 -20.64 -14.39 2.18
C TRP A 715 -20.10 -13.75 3.47
N TYR A 716 -20.45 -12.49 3.75
CA TYR A 716 -20.11 -11.81 5.00
C TYR A 716 -21.13 -12.02 6.13
N GLN A 717 -22.13 -12.88 5.90
CA GLN A 717 -23.01 -13.32 6.97
C GLN A 717 -22.32 -14.40 7.81
N GLN A 718 -21.83 -13.99 8.97
CA GLN A 718 -21.21 -14.84 10.00
C GLN A 718 -22.11 -16.08 10.28
N GLN A 719 -21.66 -17.26 9.85
CA GLN A 719 -22.40 -18.51 10.09
C GLN A 719 -22.32 -18.89 11.57
N GLN A 720 -23.33 -18.51 12.33
CA GLN A 720 -23.52 -18.99 13.70
C GLN A 720 -23.94 -20.46 13.69
N TYR A 721 -22.99 -21.37 13.91
CA TYR A 721 -23.31 -22.65 14.53
C TYR A 721 -23.65 -22.38 16.01
N GLY A 722 -24.81 -22.86 16.45
CA GLY A 722 -25.47 -22.34 17.65
C GLY A 722 -25.03 -22.97 18.97
N GLY A 723 -24.97 -22.15 20.02
CA GLY A 723 -24.77 -22.57 21.40
C GLY A 723 -24.99 -21.42 22.38
N TYR A 724 -26.08 -21.49 23.15
CA TYR A 724 -26.56 -20.46 24.09
C TYR A 724 -27.00 -19.13 23.44
N GLY A 725 -28.16 -18.62 23.88
CA GLY A 725 -28.89 -17.56 23.19
C GLY A 725 -28.92 -16.24 23.96
N TYR A 726 -28.89 -15.14 23.21
CA TYR A 726 -29.30 -13.82 23.68
C TYR A 726 -30.36 -13.21 22.76
N GLN A 727 -31.19 -12.33 23.32
CA GLN A 727 -32.47 -11.92 22.74
C GLN A 727 -32.29 -10.75 21.76
N ASN A 728 -32.59 -10.98 20.47
CA ASN A 728 -32.32 -10.02 19.39
C ASN A 728 -33.56 -9.14 19.07
N PRO A 729 -33.54 -7.81 19.31
CA PRO A 729 -34.76 -6.99 19.38
C PRO A 729 -35.11 -6.22 18.10
N TRP A 730 -34.81 -6.74 16.91
CA TRP A 730 -35.10 -6.08 15.63
C TRP A 730 -35.92 -6.96 14.67
N ASN A 731 -37.25 -6.84 14.76
CA ASN A 731 -38.19 -7.42 13.81
C ASN A 731 -38.93 -6.32 13.06
N TYR A 732 -38.69 -6.18 11.76
CA TYR A 732 -39.54 -5.41 10.84
C TYR A 732 -39.56 -6.04 9.45
N ASN A 733 -40.60 -6.83 9.16
CA ASN A 733 -40.94 -7.23 7.81
C ASN A 733 -42.45 -7.59 7.72
N GLN A 734 -43.29 -6.64 7.32
CA GLN A 734 -44.72 -6.83 6.95
C GLN A 734 -45.27 -5.57 6.26
N TYR A 735 -46.14 -5.74 5.26
CA TYR A 735 -46.78 -4.72 4.40
C TYR A 735 -45.78 -3.87 3.55
N TYR A 736 -45.91 -3.71 2.23
CA TYR A 736 -47.09 -3.70 1.33
C TYR A 736 -46.90 -4.63 0.07
N PRO A 737 -47.92 -4.79 -0.82
CA PRO A 737 -47.96 -5.80 -1.90
C PRO A 737 -47.31 -5.32 -3.22
N PRO A 738 -47.16 -6.17 -4.26
CA PRO A 738 -46.24 -5.90 -5.37
C PRO A 738 -46.80 -4.98 -6.46
N SER A 739 -45.89 -4.22 -7.09
CA SER A 739 -46.01 -3.58 -8.41
C SER A 739 -44.60 -3.37 -8.96
#